data_AF-A0AAU5SF81-F1
#
_entry.id   AF-A0AAU5SF81-F1
#
_cell.length_a   1.000
_cell.length_b   1.000
_cell.length_c   1.000
_cell.angle_alpha   90.00
_cell.angle_beta   90.00
_cell.angle_gamma   90.00
#
_symmetry.space_group_name_H-M   'P 1'
#
loop_
_entity.id
_entity.type
_entity.pdbx_description
1 polymer ?
#
loop_
_entity_poly.entity_id
_entity_poly.type
_entity_poly.pdbx_seq_one_letter_code
_entity_poly.pdbx_strand_id
1 'polypeptide(L)'
;MRKPIRGALAAFAGALLLAAGTTAAGGPAAQAASPGSAPATAPAAGGTAAAKPVLGWSSWSFVRKNPTASTIEAQARALKDTGLAKDGYVYVNVDDFWQQCPGSQGPDVDAYGRWVTDPAKFPPRGDENGIQVVADYVHSLGLKFGLYVTPGISKQAVARNTAIEGTGYHADDIATTAAENNYNCGGMVGIDYTKPGAQAFTDSWADQFAGWGIDYLKIDGVGTPDIADVRAWSQALKQTGRPIHLELSNSLDITNTAAWQQLSDGWRTGGDIECYCGPNGSSYPLTTWPSLASRFDQVADWAPYGGPGGYNDYDSLEIGNGANDGLTPDERRTQMSLWSLAASPLMLGSDLTHLDPTDLAMLKNTDVLAVDQDGIDARRISDGADSQVFAKNEPNGDAIVGLFNTGSTPREVATTAKALGLPGARDYALTDLWGHRTTESAGRIAADVPPHGVELFRVHPTRHVPGSAAPSVTLALDWAPAASDSTTRTVTAALSDNGSHPVTDAALELTGPDGATITTHSPTKARVLGAGHALRATYTVTLKPSDELFAASAFQATASYRDRSGTAHPAVGDTVTVNHPVAAPYRTFASTTASFSQSGSRLGISAQGADLYNGTNEYGTIYLPGAEHDGSTTTVKIDAQADTDVWAKAGIMVRNDITQSDTSPGYVALVATPGNGYLLDWDSDGDGKLDSQDSVGTAVYPSWLKLVRDGTTYSGYYSTDGSTWHLVGTISVPTAAATQDVGLTATSHAAGTTGEVDFDDFTTTP
;
A
#
# COMPACT_ATOMS: atom_id res chain seq x y z
N MET A 1 11.53 -50.02 -36.54
CA MET A 1 12.05 -48.79 -35.95
C MET A 1 11.00 -48.23 -34.98
N ARG A 2 11.43 -47.86 -33.76
CA ARG A 2 10.70 -47.19 -32.67
C ARG A 2 9.57 -48.00 -31.98
N LYS A 3 9.78 -48.25 -30.68
CA LYS A 3 8.82 -48.81 -29.70
C LYS A 3 7.96 -47.68 -29.09
N PRO A 4 6.68 -47.93 -28.73
CA PRO A 4 5.92 -47.15 -27.74
C PRO A 4 6.04 -47.82 -26.34
N ILE A 5 6.22 -47.05 -25.25
CA ILE A 5 5.26 -46.35 -24.36
C ILE A 5 4.50 -47.26 -23.38
N ARG A 6 4.52 -46.76 -22.13
CA ARG A 6 4.09 -47.21 -20.81
C ARG A 6 2.58 -47.47 -20.67
N GLY A 7 2.23 -48.26 -19.64
CA GLY A 7 0.97 -48.14 -18.91
C GLY A 7 0.65 -49.37 -18.04
N ALA A 8 0.61 -49.20 -16.71
CA ALA A 8 -0.23 -49.92 -15.74
C ALA A 8 0.13 -49.41 -14.32
N LEU A 9 -0.75 -48.71 -13.61
CA LEU A 9 -1.91 -49.14 -12.81
C LEU A 9 -1.58 -49.70 -11.41
N ALA A 10 -2.16 -49.01 -10.41
CA ALA A 10 -2.76 -49.46 -9.16
C ALA A 10 -1.92 -50.21 -8.09
N ALA A 11 -1.98 -49.74 -6.85
CA ALA A 11 -2.92 -50.29 -5.85
C ALA A 11 -2.64 -49.74 -4.43
N PHE A 12 -3.72 -49.42 -3.73
CA PHE A 12 -3.81 -49.15 -2.30
C PHE A 12 -3.68 -50.46 -1.48
N ALA A 13 -3.03 -50.41 -0.33
CA ALA A 13 -3.35 -51.25 0.82
C ALA A 13 -2.82 -50.58 2.11
N GLY A 14 -3.71 -50.30 3.05
CA GLY A 14 -3.37 -49.79 4.38
C GLY A 14 -3.01 -50.90 5.37
N ALA A 15 -2.31 -50.52 6.44
CA ALA A 15 -2.36 -51.21 7.74
C ALA A 15 -1.86 -50.29 8.87
N LEU A 16 -2.64 -50.31 9.95
CA LEU A 16 -2.44 -49.72 11.28
C LEU A 16 -1.24 -50.34 12.01
N LEU A 17 -0.50 -49.60 12.86
CA LEU A 17 -0.16 -49.92 14.28
C LEU A 17 1.00 -49.06 14.88
N LEU A 18 0.65 -48.38 15.98
CA LEU A 18 1.36 -48.03 17.23
C LEU A 18 2.90 -47.78 17.30
N ALA A 19 3.21 -46.54 17.74
CA ALA A 19 4.09 -46.11 18.84
C ALA A 19 5.53 -46.66 18.99
N ALA A 20 6.52 -45.75 18.91
CA ALA A 20 7.58 -45.52 19.90
C ALA A 20 8.46 -44.34 19.46
N GLY A 21 8.81 -43.45 20.40
CA GLY A 21 9.58 -42.23 20.12
C GLY A 21 11.08 -42.45 19.88
N THR A 22 11.70 -41.51 19.19
CA THR A 22 13.16 -41.32 19.16
C THR A 22 13.52 -39.87 18.81
N THR A 23 14.19 -39.21 19.74
CA THR A 23 15.30 -38.24 19.58
C THR A 23 15.54 -37.62 18.20
N ALA A 24 15.33 -36.31 18.09
CA ALA A 24 15.79 -35.50 16.96
C ALA A 24 17.32 -35.32 17.02
N ALA A 25 18.02 -35.91 16.05
CA ALA A 25 19.42 -35.65 15.77
C ALA A 25 19.55 -34.39 14.88
N GLY A 26 20.51 -33.53 15.21
CA GLY A 26 20.80 -32.29 14.51
C GLY A 26 21.29 -32.50 13.07
N GLY A 27 20.75 -31.70 12.16
CA GLY A 27 21.29 -31.50 10.80
C GLY A 27 22.44 -30.49 10.80
N PRO A 28 23.38 -30.60 9.85
CA PRO A 28 24.65 -29.88 9.89
C PRO A 28 24.50 -28.39 9.56
N ALA A 29 25.25 -27.58 10.32
CA ALA A 29 25.44 -26.15 10.11
C ALA A 29 26.04 -25.88 8.72
N ALA A 30 25.36 -25.04 7.94
CA ALA A 30 25.93 -24.41 6.76
C ALA A 30 27.01 -23.40 7.20
N GLN A 31 28.25 -23.61 6.75
CA GLN A 31 29.35 -22.67 6.92
C GLN A 31 29.03 -21.37 6.18
N ALA A 32 28.85 -20.29 6.94
CA ALA A 32 28.85 -18.93 6.41
C ALA A 32 30.25 -18.59 5.89
N ALA A 33 30.35 -18.31 4.59
CA ALA A 33 31.54 -17.75 3.99
C ALA A 33 31.72 -16.30 4.46
N SER A 34 32.89 -15.99 5.01
CA SER A 34 33.28 -14.62 5.39
C SER A 34 33.32 -13.70 4.17
N PRO A 35 32.73 -12.49 4.21
CA PRO A 35 32.96 -11.50 3.16
C PRO A 35 34.36 -10.89 3.33
N GLY A 36 35.20 -11.08 2.33
CA GLY A 36 36.48 -10.38 2.20
C GLY A 36 36.24 -8.90 1.94
N SER A 37 36.91 -8.06 2.73
CA SER A 37 36.99 -6.61 2.58
C SER A 37 37.57 -6.23 1.21
N ALA A 38 36.75 -5.70 0.31
CA ALA A 38 37.22 -4.96 -0.86
C ALA A 38 37.57 -3.52 -0.43
N PRO A 39 38.69 -2.94 -0.89
CA PRO A 39 39.03 -1.56 -0.55
C PRO A 39 38.12 -0.59 -1.32
N ALA A 40 37.49 0.32 -0.59
CA ALA A 40 36.76 1.45 -1.14
C ALA A 40 37.72 2.32 -1.97
N THR A 41 37.49 2.38 -3.28
CA THR A 41 38.12 3.36 -4.16
C THR A 41 37.18 4.57 -4.21
N ALA A 42 37.61 5.68 -3.63
CA ALA A 42 36.90 6.94 -3.70
C ALA A 42 36.86 7.44 -5.16
N PRO A 43 35.68 7.78 -5.73
CA PRO A 43 35.63 8.50 -6.99
C PRO A 43 36.07 9.95 -6.79
N ALA A 44 36.83 10.45 -7.77
CA ALA A 44 37.32 11.81 -7.82
C ALA A 44 36.18 12.83 -8.02
N ALA A 45 36.35 14.00 -7.39
CA ALA A 45 35.42 15.13 -7.39
C ALA A 45 35.02 15.62 -8.79
N GLY A 46 33.71 15.85 -8.99
CA GLY A 46 33.17 16.33 -10.27
C GLY A 46 31.77 16.96 -10.28
N GLY A 47 31.05 17.05 -9.15
CA GLY A 47 29.80 17.80 -8.99
C GLY A 47 29.90 18.77 -7.81
N THR A 48 29.14 19.86 -7.80
CA THR A 48 28.97 20.70 -6.61
C THR A 48 28.14 19.93 -5.59
N ALA A 49 28.78 18.95 -4.93
CA ALA A 49 28.13 17.94 -4.11
C ALA A 49 27.02 18.55 -3.25
N ALA A 50 25.76 18.19 -3.55
CA ALA A 50 24.68 18.34 -2.59
C ALA A 50 25.13 17.64 -1.30
N ALA A 51 25.44 18.44 -0.28
CA ALA A 51 25.95 17.94 0.99
C ALA A 51 24.85 17.28 1.83
N LYS A 52 23.59 17.56 1.49
CA LYS A 52 22.38 17.06 2.13
C LYS A 52 21.25 16.91 1.10
N PRO A 53 20.30 15.99 1.33
CA PRO A 53 19.08 15.91 0.53
C PRO A 53 18.31 17.23 0.55
N VAL A 54 17.64 17.53 -0.55
CA VAL A 54 16.85 18.76 -0.72
C VAL A 54 15.53 18.65 0.06
N LEU A 55 15.18 19.71 0.80
CA LEU A 55 13.86 19.86 1.44
C LEU A 55 13.13 21.03 0.78
N GLY A 56 11.92 20.80 0.29
CA GLY A 56 11.19 21.82 -0.43
C GLY A 56 9.77 21.43 -0.80
N TRP A 57 9.26 22.04 -1.86
CA TRP A 57 7.92 21.82 -2.40
C TRP A 57 7.97 21.86 -3.92
N SER A 58 7.18 21.02 -4.58
CA SER A 58 7.02 20.99 -6.05
C SER A 58 5.55 21.15 -6.43
N SER A 59 5.29 21.85 -7.53
CA SER A 59 3.92 22.13 -7.97
C SER A 59 3.18 20.96 -8.63
N TRP A 60 3.86 19.84 -8.94
CA TRP A 60 3.30 18.79 -9.79
C TRP A 60 2.08 18.10 -9.18
N SER A 61 2.17 17.56 -7.96
CA SER A 61 1.13 16.68 -7.40
C SER A 61 -0.20 17.43 -7.25
N PHE A 62 -0.18 18.56 -6.55
CA PHE A 62 -1.39 19.33 -6.27
C PHE A 62 -1.78 20.31 -7.40
N VAL A 63 -0.93 21.30 -7.68
CA VAL A 63 -1.24 22.43 -8.59
C VAL A 63 -1.30 21.94 -10.04
N ARG A 64 -0.43 20.98 -10.37
CA ARG A 64 -0.44 20.19 -11.60
C ARG A 64 -0.45 21.03 -12.86
N LYS A 65 -1.54 21.02 -13.63
CA LYS A 65 -1.62 21.60 -14.98
C LYS A 65 -1.78 23.13 -15.00
N ASN A 66 -2.05 23.74 -13.85
CA ASN A 66 -2.47 25.14 -13.76
C ASN A 66 -1.60 26.00 -12.84
N PRO A 67 -0.25 25.91 -12.88
CA PRO A 67 0.57 26.84 -12.12
C PRO A 67 0.46 28.24 -12.70
N THR A 68 0.40 29.24 -11.81
CA THR A 68 0.45 30.67 -12.11
C THR A 68 1.37 31.35 -11.12
N ALA A 69 1.84 32.57 -11.42
CA ALA A 69 2.62 33.35 -10.47
C ALA A 69 1.91 33.44 -9.10
N SER A 70 0.63 33.80 -9.09
CA SER A 70 -0.15 33.94 -7.85
C SER A 70 -0.25 32.66 -7.02
N THR A 71 -0.41 31.49 -7.67
CA THR A 71 -0.49 30.22 -6.96
C THR A 71 0.86 29.84 -6.37
N ILE A 72 1.95 30.00 -7.12
CA ILE A 72 3.30 29.68 -6.65
C ILE A 72 3.73 30.61 -5.50
N GLU A 73 3.44 31.92 -5.63
CA GLU A 73 3.72 32.90 -4.57
C GLU A 73 2.94 32.61 -3.27
N ALA A 74 1.72 32.07 -3.38
CA ALA A 74 0.92 31.67 -2.24
C ALA A 74 1.52 30.43 -1.53
N GLN A 75 1.95 29.43 -2.29
CA GLN A 75 2.62 28.23 -1.74
C GLN A 75 3.94 28.60 -1.06
N ALA A 76 4.77 29.44 -1.69
CA ALA A 76 6.01 29.93 -1.11
C ALA A 76 5.77 30.72 0.20
N ARG A 77 4.73 31.57 0.23
CA ARG A 77 4.35 32.28 1.45
C ARG A 77 3.94 31.31 2.56
N ALA A 78 3.11 30.31 2.23
CA ALA A 78 2.67 29.31 3.19
C ALA A 78 3.83 28.48 3.74
N LEU A 79 4.80 28.07 2.91
CA LEU A 79 6.02 27.38 3.33
C LEU A 79 6.79 28.16 4.41
N LYS A 80 6.87 29.49 4.25
CA LYS A 80 7.48 30.38 5.24
C LYS A 80 6.62 30.55 6.49
N ASP A 81 5.33 30.85 6.32
CA ASP A 81 4.45 31.28 7.42
C ASP A 81 4.04 30.12 8.34
N THR A 82 4.00 28.88 7.84
CA THR A 82 3.83 27.64 8.64
C THR A 82 5.06 27.31 9.49
N GLY A 83 6.20 27.93 9.15
CA GLY A 83 7.49 27.72 9.80
C GLY A 83 8.32 26.58 9.22
N LEU A 84 7.83 25.84 8.21
CA LEU A 84 8.57 24.76 7.55
C LEU A 84 9.92 25.24 7.00
N ALA A 85 9.99 26.49 6.52
CA ALA A 85 11.26 27.09 6.10
C ALA A 85 12.33 27.14 7.22
N LYS A 86 11.94 27.23 8.49
CA LYS A 86 12.88 27.19 9.63
C LYS A 86 13.37 25.78 9.93
N ASP A 87 12.60 24.77 9.55
CA ASP A 87 12.91 23.35 9.73
C ASP A 87 13.70 22.77 8.54
N GLY A 88 13.92 23.56 7.48
CA GLY A 88 14.83 23.25 6.37
C GLY A 88 14.19 23.22 4.99
N TYR A 89 12.85 23.27 4.91
CA TYR A 89 12.14 23.27 3.62
C TYR A 89 12.25 24.63 2.93
N VAL A 90 13.21 24.76 2.02
CA VAL A 90 13.57 26.04 1.43
C VAL A 90 13.38 26.12 -0.07
N TYR A 91 13.23 25.00 -0.79
CA TYR A 91 13.06 25.03 -2.24
C TYR A 91 11.57 25.12 -2.63
N VAL A 92 11.26 25.97 -3.61
CA VAL A 92 9.95 26.11 -4.25
C VAL A 92 10.14 25.86 -5.73
N ASN A 93 9.83 24.65 -6.18
CA ASN A 93 9.97 24.23 -7.57
C ASN A 93 8.66 24.43 -8.35
N VAL A 94 8.73 25.16 -9.45
CA VAL A 94 7.67 25.20 -10.46
C VAL A 94 7.95 24.08 -11.45
N ASP A 95 7.10 23.06 -11.42
CA ASP A 95 7.14 21.93 -12.35
C ASP A 95 6.61 22.36 -13.74
N ASP A 96 6.18 21.42 -14.58
CA ASP A 96 5.71 21.70 -15.94
C ASP A 96 4.56 22.76 -15.99
N PHE A 97 4.26 23.26 -17.19
CA PHE A 97 3.20 24.22 -17.53
C PHE A 97 3.49 25.70 -17.25
N TRP A 98 4.76 26.09 -17.08
CA TRP A 98 5.19 27.49 -16.98
C TRP A 98 5.37 28.18 -18.35
N GLN A 99 5.62 27.38 -19.38
CA GLN A 99 5.93 27.76 -20.75
C GLN A 99 4.68 27.79 -21.65
N GLN A 100 4.78 28.48 -22.79
CA GLN A 100 3.73 28.46 -23.81
C GLN A 100 3.78 27.19 -24.65
N CYS A 101 2.64 26.50 -24.76
CA CYS A 101 2.46 25.29 -25.55
C CYS A 101 1.38 25.48 -26.62
N PRO A 102 1.70 26.09 -27.78
CA PRO A 102 0.70 26.46 -28.78
C PRO A 102 0.20 25.29 -29.64
N GLY A 103 0.83 24.11 -29.58
CA GLY A 103 0.38 22.93 -30.31
C GLY A 103 1.42 21.80 -30.35
N SER A 104 1.20 20.84 -31.26
CA SER A 104 1.98 19.59 -31.34
C SER A 104 3.45 19.74 -31.75
N GLN A 105 3.89 20.95 -32.10
CA GLN A 105 5.30 21.27 -32.40
C GLN A 105 6.10 21.60 -31.14
N GLY A 106 5.49 21.48 -29.96
CA GLY A 106 6.15 21.68 -28.68
C GLY A 106 6.16 23.14 -28.23
N PRO A 107 6.94 23.46 -27.20
CA PRO A 107 6.99 24.79 -26.61
C PRO A 107 7.29 25.86 -27.64
N ASP A 108 6.64 27.02 -27.51
CA ASP A 108 7.03 28.21 -28.28
C ASP A 108 8.39 28.72 -27.81
N VAL A 109 9.13 29.40 -28.69
CA VAL A 109 10.52 29.75 -28.48
C VAL A 109 10.85 31.20 -28.82
N ASP A 110 11.85 31.74 -28.11
CA ASP A 110 12.44 33.04 -28.36
C ASP A 110 13.28 33.05 -29.65
N ALA A 111 13.91 34.20 -29.96
CA ALA A 111 14.75 34.36 -31.14
C ALA A 111 15.98 33.43 -31.15
N TYR A 112 16.31 32.82 -30.01
CA TYR A 112 17.45 31.93 -29.82
C TYR A 112 17.06 30.46 -29.61
N GLY A 113 15.78 30.13 -29.77
CA GLY A 113 15.29 28.75 -29.65
C GLY A 113 15.01 28.28 -28.22
N ARG A 114 15.04 29.18 -27.22
CA ARG A 114 14.71 28.86 -25.82
C ARG A 114 13.23 29.04 -25.56
N TRP A 115 12.62 28.26 -24.67
CA TRP A 115 11.18 28.32 -24.44
C TRP A 115 10.75 29.67 -23.89
N VAL A 116 9.60 30.16 -24.35
CA VAL A 116 9.00 31.37 -23.81
C VAL A 116 8.05 31.05 -22.67
N THR A 117 8.15 31.83 -21.61
CA THR A 117 7.21 31.84 -20.48
C THR A 117 5.81 32.19 -20.96
N ASP A 118 4.78 31.54 -20.42
CA ASP A 118 3.39 31.95 -20.64
C ASP A 118 3.08 33.24 -19.87
N PRO A 119 2.94 34.40 -20.55
CA PRO A 119 2.72 35.68 -19.88
C PRO A 119 1.32 35.80 -19.27
N ALA A 120 0.37 34.93 -19.64
CA ALA A 120 -0.94 34.90 -19.01
C ALA A 120 -0.89 34.24 -17.62
N LYS A 121 -0.01 33.24 -17.45
CA LYS A 121 0.20 32.55 -16.18
C LYS A 121 1.25 33.23 -15.30
N PHE A 122 2.32 33.72 -15.93
CA PHE A 122 3.48 34.34 -15.30
C PHE A 122 3.73 35.70 -15.97
N PRO A 123 3.03 36.75 -15.55
CA PRO A 123 3.12 38.06 -16.19
C PRO A 123 4.49 38.72 -15.95
N PRO A 124 5.11 39.32 -16.98
CA PRO A 124 6.38 40.04 -16.82
C PRO A 124 6.20 41.37 -16.08
N ARG A 125 7.31 41.91 -15.56
CA ARG A 125 7.36 43.24 -14.92
C ARG A 125 8.38 44.14 -15.63
N GLY A 126 7.89 44.99 -16.53
CA GLY A 126 8.78 45.76 -17.40
C GLY A 126 9.56 44.80 -18.32
N ASP A 127 10.89 44.87 -18.27
CA ASP A 127 11.77 43.99 -19.04
C ASP A 127 12.09 42.66 -18.32
N GLU A 128 11.67 42.49 -17.06
CA GLU A 128 11.87 41.26 -16.29
C GLU A 128 10.89 40.17 -16.73
N ASN A 129 11.41 38.97 -16.99
CA ASN A 129 10.61 37.80 -17.32
C ASN A 129 9.68 37.41 -16.15
N GLY A 130 8.47 36.91 -16.43
CA GLY A 130 7.52 36.55 -15.37
C GLY A 130 8.01 35.46 -14.40
N ILE A 131 8.86 34.53 -14.84
CA ILE A 131 9.50 33.55 -13.96
C ILE A 131 10.51 34.22 -13.04
N GLN A 132 11.30 35.16 -13.56
CA GLN A 132 12.22 35.96 -12.74
C GLN A 132 11.47 36.78 -11.68
N VAL A 133 10.31 37.35 -12.01
CA VAL A 133 9.47 38.07 -11.04
C VAL A 133 9.07 37.17 -9.87
N VAL A 134 8.67 35.93 -10.15
CA VAL A 134 8.32 34.95 -9.10
C VAL A 134 9.55 34.51 -8.32
N ALA A 135 10.68 34.26 -8.99
CA ALA A 135 11.94 33.90 -8.35
C ALA A 135 12.38 34.97 -7.33
N ASP A 136 12.38 36.25 -7.75
CA ASP A 136 12.69 37.39 -6.87
C ASP A 136 11.77 37.44 -5.65
N TYR A 137 10.46 37.18 -5.84
CA TYR A 137 9.52 37.12 -4.73
C TYR A 137 9.85 35.96 -3.77
N VAL A 138 10.12 34.76 -4.29
CA VAL A 138 10.50 33.59 -3.48
C VAL A 138 11.79 33.87 -2.70
N HIS A 139 12.81 34.46 -3.33
CA HIS A 139 14.04 34.87 -2.64
C HIS A 139 13.80 35.94 -1.58
N SER A 140 12.85 36.86 -1.78
CA SER A 140 12.48 37.87 -0.77
C SER A 140 11.93 37.26 0.52
N LEU A 141 11.44 36.02 0.47
CA LEU A 141 11.00 35.24 1.62
C LEU A 141 12.15 34.47 2.29
N GLY A 142 13.36 34.51 1.73
CA GLY A 142 14.51 33.72 2.19
C GLY A 142 14.49 32.27 1.70
N LEU A 143 13.68 31.97 0.68
CA LEU A 143 13.55 30.65 0.05
C LEU A 143 14.41 30.59 -1.22
N LYS A 144 14.46 29.42 -1.86
CA LYS A 144 15.13 29.12 -3.12
C LYS A 144 14.11 28.73 -4.18
N PHE A 145 14.36 29.10 -5.43
CA PHE A 145 13.40 28.91 -6.52
C PHE A 145 13.88 27.88 -7.54
N GLY A 146 12.97 26.98 -7.95
CA GLY A 146 13.25 25.91 -8.90
C GLY A 146 12.39 25.95 -10.15
N LEU A 147 12.89 25.39 -11.24
CA LEU A 147 12.20 25.32 -12.53
C LEU A 147 12.38 23.94 -13.20
N TYR A 148 11.54 23.69 -14.20
CA TYR A 148 11.44 22.44 -14.95
C TYR A 148 11.77 22.64 -16.44
N VAL A 149 12.48 21.68 -17.05
CA VAL A 149 12.67 21.55 -18.50
C VAL A 149 12.74 20.07 -18.92
N THR A 150 12.80 19.80 -20.23
CA THR A 150 13.03 18.45 -20.79
C THR A 150 14.25 18.44 -21.73
N PRO A 151 14.89 17.28 -22.00
CA PRO A 151 15.97 17.15 -22.99
C PRO A 151 15.60 17.65 -24.39
N GLY A 152 16.64 17.90 -25.18
CA GLY A 152 16.53 18.25 -26.59
C GLY A 152 16.16 19.72 -26.89
N ILE A 153 15.66 19.93 -28.10
CA ILE A 153 15.28 21.23 -28.67
C ILE A 153 13.86 21.17 -29.25
N SER A 154 13.11 22.28 -29.13
CA SER A 154 11.74 22.38 -29.65
C SER A 154 11.72 22.29 -31.18
N LYS A 155 10.76 21.53 -31.74
CA LYS A 155 10.52 21.50 -33.20
C LYS A 155 10.15 22.88 -33.74
N GLN A 156 9.66 23.80 -32.91
CA GLN A 156 9.45 25.19 -33.34
C GLN A 156 10.75 25.95 -33.58
N ALA A 157 11.77 25.73 -32.74
CA ALA A 157 13.10 26.31 -32.95
C ALA A 157 13.71 25.80 -34.25
N VAL A 158 13.61 24.50 -34.51
CA VAL A 158 14.08 23.87 -35.75
C VAL A 158 13.31 24.40 -36.97
N ALA A 159 11.97 24.44 -36.91
CA ALA A 159 11.16 24.91 -38.03
C ALA A 159 11.38 26.39 -38.37
N ARG A 160 11.62 27.23 -37.37
CA ARG A 160 11.97 28.65 -37.55
C ARG A 160 13.46 28.85 -37.83
N ASN A 161 14.25 27.78 -37.70
CA ASN A 161 15.70 27.76 -37.73
C ASN A 161 16.30 28.92 -36.92
N THR A 162 15.89 29.04 -35.65
CA THR A 162 16.33 30.12 -34.76
C THR A 162 17.85 30.11 -34.60
N ALA A 163 18.46 31.28 -34.42
CA ALA A 163 19.89 31.38 -34.15
C ALA A 163 20.23 30.74 -32.80
N ILE A 164 21.46 30.28 -32.61
CA ILE A 164 21.98 29.89 -31.29
C ILE A 164 22.75 31.08 -30.73
N GLU A 165 22.33 31.59 -29.57
CA GLU A 165 22.89 32.80 -28.94
C GLU A 165 24.42 32.75 -28.87
N GLY A 166 25.07 33.85 -29.24
CA GLY A 166 26.53 33.96 -29.21
C GLY A 166 27.28 33.20 -30.31
N THR A 167 26.59 32.56 -31.26
CA THR A 167 27.22 31.78 -32.33
C THR A 167 26.73 32.15 -33.74
N GLY A 168 27.34 31.55 -34.76
CA GLY A 168 26.85 31.60 -36.15
C GLY A 168 25.98 30.40 -36.56
N TYR A 169 25.68 29.49 -35.62
CA TYR A 169 24.88 28.29 -35.85
C TYR A 169 23.40 28.53 -35.53
N HIS A 170 22.55 27.64 -36.01
CA HIS A 170 21.10 27.69 -35.84
C HIS A 170 20.57 26.33 -35.35
N ALA A 171 19.30 26.31 -34.93
CA ALA A 171 18.66 25.12 -34.39
C ALA A 171 18.78 23.88 -35.31
N ASP A 172 18.64 24.03 -36.62
CA ASP A 172 18.73 22.92 -37.59
C ASP A 172 20.16 22.37 -37.74
N ASP A 173 21.19 23.14 -37.36
CA ASP A 173 22.60 22.68 -37.43
C ASP A 173 22.92 21.63 -36.34
N ILE A 174 22.16 21.63 -35.24
CA ILE A 174 22.39 20.80 -34.06
C ILE A 174 21.29 19.78 -33.80
N ALA A 175 20.09 19.96 -34.38
CA ALA A 175 18.96 19.08 -34.14
C ALA A 175 19.12 17.71 -34.81
N THR A 176 18.62 16.69 -34.13
CA THR A 176 18.46 15.34 -34.68
C THR A 176 17.02 15.10 -35.13
N THR A 177 16.77 13.91 -35.67
CA THR A 177 15.39 13.45 -35.99
C THR A 177 14.79 12.57 -34.89
N ALA A 178 15.57 12.24 -33.84
CA ALA A 178 15.07 11.48 -32.71
C ALA A 178 14.07 12.32 -31.93
N ALA A 179 12.92 11.75 -31.59
CA ALA A 179 11.93 12.42 -30.75
C ALA A 179 12.35 12.32 -29.28
N GLU A 180 12.19 13.40 -28.53
CA GLU A 180 12.43 13.41 -27.08
C GLU A 180 11.13 13.40 -26.29
N ASN A 181 11.23 12.90 -25.06
CA ASN A 181 10.13 12.87 -24.13
C ASN A 181 9.83 14.29 -23.63
N ASN A 182 8.59 14.73 -23.88
CA ASN A 182 7.98 15.87 -23.23
C ASN A 182 6.51 15.52 -23.05
N TYR A 183 6.15 15.06 -21.85
CA TYR A 183 4.91 14.32 -21.62
C TYR A 183 3.64 15.14 -21.85
N ASN A 184 3.70 16.47 -21.64
CA ASN A 184 2.53 17.33 -21.75
C ASN A 184 2.54 18.22 -23.00
N CYS A 185 3.64 18.95 -23.26
CA CYS A 185 3.73 19.87 -24.40
C CYS A 185 4.15 19.16 -25.70
N GLY A 186 4.89 18.05 -25.59
CA GLY A 186 5.40 17.28 -26.71
C GLY A 186 6.39 18.06 -27.59
N GLY A 187 6.60 17.56 -28.81
CA GLY A 187 7.24 18.33 -29.88
C GLY A 187 8.73 18.65 -29.68
N MET A 188 9.45 17.85 -28.90
CA MET A 188 10.90 17.95 -28.74
C MET A 188 11.63 16.97 -29.66
N VAL A 189 12.86 17.31 -30.07
CA VAL A 189 13.80 16.43 -30.78
C VAL A 189 15.20 16.51 -30.17
N GLY A 190 15.99 15.45 -30.32
CA GLY A 190 17.30 15.36 -29.68
C GLY A 190 18.32 16.34 -30.25
N ILE A 191 19.37 16.62 -29.50
CA ILE A 191 20.50 17.47 -29.92
C ILE A 191 21.74 16.60 -30.20
N ASP A 192 22.39 16.80 -31.35
CA ASP A 192 23.68 16.19 -31.66
C ASP A 192 24.82 17.01 -31.03
N TYR A 193 25.21 16.65 -29.81
CA TYR A 193 26.31 17.31 -29.09
C TYR A 193 27.70 17.13 -29.73
N THR A 194 27.82 16.41 -30.86
CA THR A 194 29.05 16.43 -31.67
C THR A 194 29.14 17.65 -32.60
N LYS A 195 28.02 18.36 -32.79
CA LYS A 195 27.95 19.55 -33.65
C LYS A 195 28.42 20.81 -32.94
N PRO A 196 29.15 21.69 -33.63
CA PRO A 196 29.45 22.99 -33.08
C PRO A 196 28.16 23.80 -32.88
N GLY A 197 28.07 24.53 -31.77
CA GLY A 197 26.85 25.25 -31.37
C GLY A 197 25.95 24.47 -30.41
N ALA A 198 26.02 23.14 -30.33
CA ALA A 198 25.16 22.34 -29.46
C ALA A 198 25.35 22.68 -27.97
N GLN A 199 26.60 22.67 -27.48
CA GLN A 199 26.89 23.09 -26.11
C GLN A 199 26.49 24.56 -25.87
N ALA A 200 26.75 25.45 -26.83
CA ALA A 200 26.41 26.87 -26.71
C ALA A 200 24.89 27.12 -26.59
N PHE A 201 24.07 26.26 -27.19
CA PHE A 201 22.62 26.30 -27.00
C PHE A 201 22.25 26.01 -25.54
N THR A 202 22.76 24.92 -24.96
CA THR A 202 22.56 24.58 -23.54
C THR A 202 23.16 25.63 -22.61
N ASP A 203 24.31 26.21 -22.98
CA ASP A 203 24.96 27.31 -22.26
C ASP A 203 24.04 28.53 -22.16
N SER A 204 23.41 28.91 -23.27
CA SER A 204 22.49 30.06 -23.33
C SER A 204 21.23 29.89 -22.47
N TRP A 205 20.80 28.64 -22.25
CA TRP A 205 19.71 28.31 -21.34
C TRP A 205 20.16 28.43 -19.88
N ALA A 206 21.32 27.84 -19.55
CA ALA A 206 21.86 27.91 -18.20
C ALA A 206 22.14 29.36 -17.77
N ASP A 207 22.70 30.18 -18.67
CA ASP A 207 22.94 31.61 -18.41
C ASP A 207 21.62 32.38 -18.19
N GLN A 208 20.57 32.08 -18.97
CA GLN A 208 19.24 32.66 -18.77
C GLN A 208 18.66 32.29 -17.41
N PHE A 209 18.71 31.02 -17.03
CA PHE A 209 18.20 30.55 -15.73
C PHE A 209 19.02 31.11 -14.56
N ALA A 210 20.33 31.20 -14.69
CA ALA A 210 21.17 31.86 -13.69
C ALA A 210 20.83 33.36 -13.57
N GLY A 211 20.57 34.03 -14.70
CA GLY A 211 20.11 35.42 -14.76
C GLY A 211 18.74 35.64 -14.12
N TRP A 212 17.83 34.67 -14.22
CA TRP A 212 16.53 34.68 -13.52
C TRP A 212 16.62 34.30 -12.05
N GLY A 213 17.79 33.88 -11.57
CA GLY A 213 17.99 33.49 -10.17
C GLY A 213 17.52 32.07 -9.83
N ILE A 214 17.41 31.15 -10.80
CA ILE A 214 17.08 29.75 -10.51
C ILE A 214 18.14 29.11 -9.59
N ASP A 215 17.70 28.33 -8.61
CA ASP A 215 18.55 27.62 -7.62
C ASP A 215 18.45 26.09 -7.75
N TYR A 216 17.44 25.60 -8.47
CA TYR A 216 17.13 24.19 -8.66
C TYR A 216 16.55 23.99 -10.06
N LEU A 217 17.07 23.02 -10.80
CA LEU A 217 16.59 22.68 -12.14
C LEU A 217 16.25 21.20 -12.19
N LYS A 218 14.98 20.88 -12.43
CA LYS A 218 14.52 19.53 -12.76
C LYS A 218 14.54 19.34 -14.28
N ILE A 219 15.22 18.31 -14.76
CA ILE A 219 15.19 17.87 -16.15
C ILE A 219 14.40 16.57 -16.21
N ASP A 220 13.24 16.60 -16.86
CA ASP A 220 12.30 15.48 -16.93
C ASP A 220 12.29 14.78 -18.29
N GLY A 221 11.82 13.54 -18.33
CA GLY A 221 11.85 12.68 -19.51
C GLY A 221 13.21 12.07 -19.85
N VAL A 222 14.19 12.19 -18.94
CA VAL A 222 15.56 11.66 -19.06
C VAL A 222 15.56 10.14 -19.10
N GLY A 223 16.23 9.59 -20.12
CA GLY A 223 16.57 8.17 -20.22
C GLY A 223 18.04 7.94 -20.61
N THR A 224 18.39 6.68 -20.89
CA THR A 224 19.75 6.29 -21.31
C THR A 224 20.29 7.08 -22.52
N PRO A 225 19.49 7.39 -23.56
CA PRO A 225 19.97 8.20 -24.69
C PRO A 225 20.37 9.64 -24.30
N ASP A 226 19.80 10.18 -23.24
CA ASP A 226 19.92 11.58 -22.81
C ASP A 226 21.17 11.87 -21.96
N ILE A 227 22.07 10.89 -21.76
CA ILE A 227 23.31 11.11 -21.00
C ILE A 227 24.15 12.26 -21.59
N ALA A 228 24.07 12.48 -22.91
CA ALA A 228 24.74 13.61 -23.55
C ALA A 228 24.11 14.96 -23.16
N ASP A 229 22.78 15.06 -23.16
CA ASP A 229 22.03 16.23 -22.69
C ASP A 229 22.35 16.55 -21.24
N VAL A 230 22.27 15.55 -20.36
CA VAL A 230 22.57 15.71 -18.93
C VAL A 230 24.01 16.18 -18.72
N ARG A 231 24.97 15.67 -19.51
CA ARG A 231 26.37 16.13 -19.46
C ARG A 231 26.50 17.60 -19.88
N ALA A 232 25.82 17.99 -20.95
CA ALA A 232 25.84 19.38 -21.43
C ALA A 232 25.22 20.33 -20.40
N TRP A 233 24.08 19.96 -19.80
CA TRP A 233 23.44 20.72 -18.72
C TRP A 233 24.33 20.81 -17.48
N SER A 234 24.92 19.70 -17.03
CA SER A 234 25.86 19.68 -15.90
C SER A 234 27.03 20.63 -16.10
N GLN A 235 27.60 20.66 -17.30
CA GLN A 235 28.67 21.59 -17.67
C GLN A 235 28.16 23.04 -17.72
N ALA A 236 27.03 23.26 -18.38
CA ALA A 236 26.46 24.58 -18.58
C ALA A 236 26.11 25.25 -17.26
N LEU A 237 25.44 24.55 -16.34
CA LEU A 237 25.08 25.07 -15.01
C LEU A 237 26.33 25.47 -14.21
N LYS A 238 27.40 24.65 -14.24
CA LYS A 238 28.66 24.96 -13.55
C LYS A 238 29.33 26.22 -14.10
N GLN A 239 29.22 26.50 -15.39
CA GLN A 239 29.88 27.65 -16.01
C GLN A 239 29.25 28.99 -15.61
N THR A 240 27.95 28.98 -15.25
CA THR A 240 27.23 30.20 -14.86
C THR A 240 27.82 30.84 -13.59
N GLY A 241 28.52 30.04 -12.77
CA GLY A 241 29.02 30.44 -11.47
C GLY A 241 27.94 30.55 -10.38
N ARG A 242 26.67 30.34 -10.72
CA ARG A 242 25.55 30.25 -9.75
C ARG A 242 25.39 28.78 -9.30
N PRO A 243 25.31 28.50 -7.99
CA PRO A 243 24.94 27.16 -7.52
C PRO A 243 23.49 26.83 -7.89
N ILE A 244 23.30 25.86 -8.78
CA ILE A 244 21.98 25.36 -9.21
C ILE A 244 22.00 23.85 -9.00
N HIS A 245 21.08 23.33 -8.16
CA HIS A 245 20.89 21.89 -7.97
C HIS A 245 20.31 21.27 -9.23
N LEU A 246 20.95 20.22 -9.77
CA LEU A 246 20.46 19.52 -10.95
C LEU A 246 19.76 18.20 -10.54
N GLU A 247 18.44 18.16 -10.71
CA GLU A 247 17.60 16.98 -10.48
C GLU A 247 17.20 16.32 -11.82
N LEU A 248 17.31 15.00 -11.90
CA LEU A 248 16.89 14.23 -13.08
C LEU A 248 15.59 13.47 -12.83
N SER A 249 14.73 13.41 -13.84
CA SER A 249 13.43 12.75 -13.83
C SER A 249 13.16 12.16 -15.24
N ASN A 250 12.40 11.09 -15.45
CA ASN A 250 11.46 10.45 -14.53
C ASN A 250 12.00 9.12 -13.98
N SER A 251 11.88 8.01 -14.70
CA SER A 251 12.30 6.69 -14.21
C SER A 251 13.67 6.31 -14.75
N LEU A 252 14.75 6.75 -14.10
CA LEU A 252 16.10 6.54 -14.61
C LEU A 252 16.53 5.07 -14.52
N ASP A 253 17.32 4.64 -15.51
CA ASP A 253 17.86 3.28 -15.57
C ASP A 253 19.00 3.12 -14.54
N ILE A 254 18.82 2.19 -13.60
CA ILE A 254 19.79 1.87 -12.53
C ILE A 254 21.15 1.42 -13.08
N THR A 255 21.20 0.90 -14.30
CA THR A 255 22.47 0.49 -14.95
C THR A 255 23.37 1.67 -15.31
N ASN A 256 22.83 2.90 -15.31
CA ASN A 256 23.56 4.13 -15.62
C ASN A 256 23.89 4.99 -14.38
N THR A 257 23.76 4.44 -13.17
CA THR A 257 24.03 5.15 -11.90
C THR A 257 25.37 5.89 -11.87
N ALA A 258 26.44 5.31 -12.43
CA ALA A 258 27.74 5.98 -12.51
C ALA A 258 27.70 7.30 -13.30
N ALA A 259 26.86 7.40 -14.33
CA ALA A 259 26.66 8.64 -15.07
C ALA A 259 25.81 9.64 -14.27
N TRP A 260 24.71 9.19 -13.64
CA TRP A 260 23.82 10.04 -12.84
C TRP A 260 24.58 10.66 -11.65
N GLN A 261 25.32 9.85 -10.90
CA GLN A 261 26.18 10.30 -9.79
C GLN A 261 27.25 11.31 -10.24
N GLN A 262 27.76 11.18 -11.47
CA GLN A 262 28.79 12.09 -11.97
C GLN A 262 28.21 13.43 -12.42
N LEU A 263 26.99 13.42 -12.96
CA LEU A 263 26.47 14.54 -13.75
C LEU A 263 25.39 15.36 -13.02
N SER A 264 24.71 14.81 -12.01
CA SER A 264 23.59 15.45 -11.32
C SER A 264 23.71 15.39 -9.79
N ASP A 265 22.87 16.16 -9.11
CA ASP A 265 22.79 16.22 -7.64
C ASP A 265 21.65 15.35 -7.07
N GLY A 266 20.74 14.88 -7.93
CA GLY A 266 19.69 13.92 -7.61
C GLY A 266 19.10 13.27 -8.87
N TRP A 267 18.55 12.07 -8.72
CA TRP A 267 17.89 11.36 -9.81
C TRP A 267 16.70 10.55 -9.32
N ARG A 268 15.59 10.67 -10.04
CA ARG A 268 14.41 9.89 -9.75
C ARG A 268 14.57 8.44 -10.20
N THR A 269 14.25 7.55 -9.26
CA THR A 269 14.50 6.10 -9.40
C THR A 269 13.33 5.37 -10.04
N GLY A 270 12.12 5.97 -10.01
CA GLY A 270 10.85 5.37 -10.41
C GLY A 270 9.95 6.30 -11.20
N GLY A 271 8.75 5.83 -11.52
CA GLY A 271 7.71 6.69 -12.09
C GLY A 271 7.12 7.61 -11.04
N ASP A 272 6.14 8.40 -11.45
CA ASP A 272 5.37 9.28 -10.58
C ASP A 272 4.79 8.54 -9.36
N ILE A 273 4.86 9.15 -8.17
CA ILE A 273 4.24 8.63 -6.94
C ILE A 273 2.73 8.81 -6.95
N GLU A 274 2.22 9.73 -7.77
CA GLU A 274 0.80 10.02 -7.87
C GLU A 274 0.00 8.84 -8.44
N CYS A 275 -1.22 8.62 -7.93
CA CYS A 275 -2.06 7.50 -8.39
C CYS A 275 -2.75 7.79 -9.73
N TYR A 276 -2.89 9.07 -10.09
CA TYR A 276 -3.72 9.55 -11.21
C TYR A 276 -5.15 8.99 -11.22
N CYS A 277 -5.69 8.70 -10.05
CA CYS A 277 -6.86 7.85 -9.89
C CYS A 277 -8.20 8.61 -9.94
N GLY A 278 -8.19 9.95 -9.94
CA GLY A 278 -9.40 10.73 -10.14
C GLY A 278 -9.68 11.10 -11.62
N PRO A 279 -10.85 11.69 -11.94
CA PRO A 279 -11.24 12.00 -13.32
C PRO A 279 -10.21 12.87 -14.04
N ASN A 280 -9.82 12.52 -15.27
CA ASN A 280 -8.75 13.19 -16.04
C ASN A 280 -7.37 13.20 -15.31
N GLY A 281 -7.14 12.21 -14.45
CA GLY A 281 -5.96 12.10 -13.59
C GLY A 281 -5.96 13.10 -12.43
N SER A 282 -7.12 13.58 -11.99
CA SER A 282 -7.31 14.59 -10.92
C SER A 282 -6.31 14.49 -9.76
N SER A 283 -5.93 15.64 -9.20
CA SER A 283 -5.00 15.80 -8.07
C SER A 283 -5.52 15.26 -6.72
N TYR A 284 -6.55 14.40 -6.72
CA TYR A 284 -7.16 13.88 -5.51
C TYR A 284 -7.82 12.49 -5.72
N PRO A 285 -7.49 11.49 -4.88
CA PRO A 285 -6.36 11.55 -3.94
C PRO A 285 -5.02 11.74 -4.69
N LEU A 286 -4.02 12.30 -4.03
CA LEU A 286 -2.71 12.56 -4.65
C LEU A 286 -2.00 11.24 -4.96
N THR A 287 -1.95 10.33 -3.99
CA THR A 287 -1.32 9.02 -4.10
C THR A 287 -2.20 7.92 -3.51
N THR A 288 -1.69 6.69 -3.45
CA THR A 288 -2.34 5.52 -2.84
C THR A 288 -1.30 4.63 -2.19
N TRP A 289 -1.72 3.79 -1.24
CA TRP A 289 -0.83 2.80 -0.61
C TRP A 289 -0.07 1.92 -1.63
N PRO A 290 -0.66 1.37 -2.71
CA PRO A 290 0.10 0.60 -3.71
C PRO A 290 1.24 1.38 -4.38
N SER A 291 1.04 2.67 -4.69
CA SER A 291 2.11 3.53 -5.22
C SER A 291 3.26 3.65 -4.24
N LEU A 292 2.95 3.93 -2.97
CA LEU A 292 3.94 4.03 -1.89
C LEU A 292 4.63 2.69 -1.64
N ALA A 293 3.87 1.60 -1.54
CA ALA A 293 4.38 0.27 -1.25
C ALA A 293 5.37 -0.21 -2.31
N SER A 294 5.19 0.20 -3.57
CA SER A 294 6.13 -0.08 -4.66
C SER A 294 7.54 0.50 -4.42
N ARG A 295 7.69 1.50 -3.53
CA ARG A 295 8.98 2.13 -3.22
C ARG A 295 9.85 1.32 -2.28
N PHE A 296 9.32 0.35 -1.53
CA PHE A 296 10.14 -0.44 -0.62
C PHE A 296 11.25 -1.23 -1.34
N ASP A 297 10.90 -1.95 -2.41
CA ASP A 297 11.90 -2.68 -3.21
C ASP A 297 12.82 -1.71 -3.94
N GLN A 298 12.29 -0.59 -4.42
CA GLN A 298 13.10 0.43 -5.08
C GLN A 298 14.14 1.06 -4.13
N VAL A 299 13.76 1.37 -2.89
CA VAL A 299 14.68 1.84 -1.86
C VAL A 299 15.78 0.81 -1.62
N ALA A 300 15.41 -0.48 -1.50
CA ALA A 300 16.38 -1.54 -1.29
C ALA A 300 17.38 -1.68 -2.45
N ASP A 301 16.91 -1.59 -3.70
CA ASP A 301 17.73 -1.74 -4.90
C ASP A 301 18.64 -0.52 -5.13
N TRP A 302 18.17 0.69 -4.83
CA TRP A 302 18.89 1.94 -5.10
C TRP A 302 19.79 2.42 -3.96
N ALA A 303 19.62 1.90 -2.73
CA ALA A 303 20.41 2.28 -1.55
C ALA A 303 21.94 2.33 -1.78
N PRO A 304 22.59 1.47 -2.59
CA PRO A 304 24.03 1.56 -2.83
C PRO A 304 24.51 2.80 -3.61
N TYR A 305 23.59 3.55 -4.22
CA TYR A 305 23.91 4.60 -5.18
C TYR A 305 23.65 6.02 -4.67
N GLY A 306 22.85 6.19 -3.61
CA GLY A 306 22.60 7.50 -3.02
C GLY A 306 23.61 7.86 -1.91
N GLY A 307 23.78 9.16 -1.68
CA GLY A 307 24.60 9.69 -0.60
C GLY A 307 25.18 11.07 -0.89
N PRO A 308 26.16 11.55 -0.10
CA PRO A 308 26.77 12.85 -0.33
C PRO A 308 27.37 12.95 -1.73
N GLY A 309 26.89 13.90 -2.54
CA GLY A 309 27.25 14.02 -3.95
C GLY A 309 26.16 13.62 -4.94
N GLY A 310 25.06 13.00 -4.48
CA GLY A 310 23.89 12.72 -5.29
C GLY A 310 22.90 11.79 -4.59
N TYR A 311 21.61 12.14 -4.58
CA TYR A 311 20.60 11.40 -3.83
C TYR A 311 19.59 10.67 -4.72
N ASN A 312 19.11 9.52 -4.24
CA ASN A 312 18.01 8.80 -4.87
C ASN A 312 16.69 9.55 -4.60
N ASP A 313 16.00 9.98 -5.65
CA ASP A 313 14.68 10.57 -5.57
C ASP A 313 13.59 9.48 -5.75
N TYR A 314 12.79 9.27 -4.70
CA TYR A 314 11.62 8.36 -4.74
C TYR A 314 10.31 9.10 -5.06
N ASP A 315 10.46 10.34 -5.53
CA ASP A 315 9.43 11.31 -5.88
C ASP A 315 8.78 11.98 -4.66
N SER A 316 7.83 12.87 -4.92
CA SER A 316 7.19 13.78 -3.96
C SER A 316 6.72 13.12 -2.66
N LEU A 317 6.84 13.86 -1.55
CA LEU A 317 6.27 13.53 -0.25
C LEU A 317 4.84 14.04 -0.15
N GLU A 318 3.86 13.13 -0.08
CA GLU A 318 2.43 13.44 -0.13
C GLU A 318 1.84 13.46 1.29
N ILE A 319 2.25 14.48 2.05
CA ILE A 319 1.76 14.77 3.41
C ILE A 319 1.30 16.22 3.41
N GLY A 320 0.09 16.52 3.90
CA GLY A 320 -0.34 17.90 4.06
C GLY A 320 -1.80 18.23 3.83
N ASN A 321 -2.67 17.28 3.48
CA ASN A 321 -4.06 17.61 3.18
C ASN A 321 -5.05 16.62 3.80
N GLY A 322 -4.69 15.93 4.88
CA GLY A 322 -5.55 14.89 5.47
C GLY A 322 -5.96 13.85 4.44
N ALA A 323 -7.22 13.39 4.45
CA ALA A 323 -7.67 12.33 3.52
C ALA A 323 -7.56 12.68 2.01
N ASN A 324 -7.28 13.94 1.65
CA ASN A 324 -7.09 14.35 0.26
C ASN A 324 -5.75 13.87 -0.34
N ASP A 325 -4.74 13.55 0.48
CA ASP A 325 -3.50 12.94 -0.04
C ASP A 325 -3.71 11.48 -0.49
N GLY A 326 -4.72 10.80 0.04
CA GLY A 326 -5.01 9.39 -0.25
C GLY A 326 -4.36 8.40 0.70
N LEU A 327 -3.72 8.88 1.77
CA LEU A 327 -2.99 8.11 2.75
C LEU A 327 -3.59 8.27 4.16
N THR A 328 -3.65 7.16 4.89
CA THR A 328 -3.92 7.18 6.32
C THR A 328 -2.77 7.88 7.08
N PRO A 329 -3.00 8.36 8.32
CA PRO A 329 -1.92 8.93 9.12
C PRO A 329 -0.72 7.99 9.32
N ASP A 330 -0.94 6.69 9.41
CA ASP A 330 0.12 5.69 9.55
C ASP A 330 0.90 5.52 8.23
N GLU A 331 0.21 5.52 7.09
CA GLU A 331 0.84 5.47 5.76
C GLU A 331 1.70 6.72 5.47
N ARG A 332 1.26 7.91 5.91
CA ARG A 332 2.06 9.15 5.83
C ARG A 332 3.35 9.06 6.64
N ARG A 333 3.27 8.54 7.88
CA ARG A 333 4.46 8.29 8.70
C ARG A 333 5.38 7.27 8.04
N THR A 334 4.82 6.24 7.42
CA THR A 334 5.56 5.26 6.63
C THR A 334 6.28 5.91 5.46
N GLN A 335 5.62 6.78 4.68
CA GLN A 335 6.27 7.51 3.58
C GLN A 335 7.47 8.32 4.08
N MET A 336 7.23 9.21 5.04
CA MET A 336 8.28 10.11 5.55
C MET A 336 9.44 9.33 6.17
N SER A 337 9.15 8.24 6.90
CA SER A 337 10.19 7.42 7.52
C SER A 337 11.01 6.65 6.49
N LEU A 338 10.39 6.10 5.45
CA LEU A 338 11.08 5.39 4.38
C LEU A 338 11.96 6.34 3.56
N TRP A 339 11.44 7.52 3.18
CA TRP A 339 12.22 8.53 2.45
C TRP A 339 13.39 9.04 3.29
N SER A 340 13.16 9.31 4.59
CA SER A 340 14.22 9.79 5.48
C SER A 340 15.30 8.74 5.71
N LEU A 341 14.92 7.46 5.83
CA LEU A 341 15.89 6.36 5.91
C LEU A 341 16.71 6.24 4.62
N ALA A 342 16.11 6.56 3.48
CA ALA A 342 16.76 6.53 2.17
C ALA A 342 17.40 7.87 1.76
N ALA A 343 17.51 8.83 2.68
CA ALA A 343 18.08 10.16 2.42
C ALA A 343 17.56 10.81 1.11
N SER A 344 16.27 10.64 0.84
CA SER A 344 15.65 11.11 -0.39
C SER A 344 15.28 12.59 -0.30
N PRO A 345 15.31 13.37 -1.39
CA PRO A 345 14.72 14.70 -1.39
C PRO A 345 13.31 14.69 -0.81
N LEU A 346 13.07 15.49 0.23
CA LEU A 346 11.74 15.68 0.83
C LEU A 346 11.05 16.86 0.14
N MET A 347 10.62 16.62 -1.10
CA MET A 347 9.86 17.58 -1.91
C MET A 347 8.37 17.39 -1.67
N LEU A 348 7.73 18.33 -0.95
CA LEU A 348 6.31 18.27 -0.68
C LEU A 348 5.47 18.43 -1.96
N GLY A 349 4.48 17.56 -2.16
CA GLY A 349 3.52 17.63 -3.28
C GLY A 349 2.19 18.32 -2.96
N SER A 350 1.86 18.40 -1.66
CA SER A 350 0.59 18.89 -1.12
C SER A 350 0.35 20.40 -1.28
N ASP A 351 -0.84 20.85 -0.91
CA ASP A 351 -1.18 22.28 -0.85
C ASP A 351 -0.85 22.86 0.51
N LEU A 352 0.23 23.64 0.54
CA LEU A 352 0.74 24.23 1.76
C LEU A 352 -0.20 25.27 2.36
N THR A 353 -1.17 25.79 1.57
CA THR A 353 -2.16 26.75 2.05
C THR A 353 -3.30 26.10 2.86
N HIS A 354 -3.40 24.77 2.85
CA HIS A 354 -4.42 23.99 3.53
C HIS A 354 -3.87 22.91 4.47
N LEU A 355 -2.60 23.02 4.90
CA LEU A 355 -2.00 22.09 5.86
C LEU A 355 -2.83 21.96 7.13
N ASP A 356 -3.24 20.74 7.45
CA ASP A 356 -3.86 20.46 8.73
C ASP A 356 -2.81 20.38 9.87
N PRO A 357 -3.20 20.59 11.14
CA PRO A 357 -2.26 20.60 12.26
C PRO A 357 -1.52 19.27 12.49
N THR A 358 -2.13 18.14 12.13
CA THR A 358 -1.53 16.82 12.28
C THR A 358 -0.41 16.64 11.27
N ASP A 359 -0.66 16.95 10.00
CA ASP A 359 0.34 16.88 8.94
C ASP A 359 1.48 17.87 9.15
N LEU A 360 1.15 19.10 9.55
CA LEU A 360 2.17 20.09 9.87
C LEU A 360 3.07 19.62 11.03
N ALA A 361 2.51 18.95 12.04
CA ALA A 361 3.31 18.39 13.12
C ALA A 361 4.24 17.25 12.63
N MET A 362 3.78 16.42 11.69
CA MET A 362 4.63 15.37 11.09
C MET A 362 5.80 15.98 10.32
N LEU A 363 5.51 16.92 9.43
CA LEU A 363 6.52 17.57 8.59
C LEU A 363 7.58 18.33 9.40
N LYS A 364 7.24 18.78 10.62
CA LYS A 364 8.13 19.52 11.53
C LYS A 364 8.84 18.64 12.56
N ASN A 365 8.70 17.31 12.48
CA ASN A 365 9.39 16.42 13.39
C ASN A 365 10.90 16.45 13.12
N THR A 366 11.64 17.19 13.95
CA THR A 366 13.09 17.38 13.79
C THR A 366 13.90 16.11 13.99
N ASP A 367 13.38 15.13 14.74
CA ASP A 367 14.07 13.86 14.95
C ASP A 367 14.02 12.99 13.69
N VAL A 368 12.89 12.99 12.98
CA VAL A 368 12.74 12.30 11.67
C VAL A 368 13.50 13.04 10.58
N LEU A 369 13.40 14.38 10.53
CA LEU A 369 14.19 15.19 9.58
C LEU A 369 15.69 14.99 9.76
N ALA A 370 16.17 14.82 10.99
CA ALA A 370 17.58 14.54 11.25
C ALA A 370 18.03 13.18 10.66
N VAL A 371 17.12 12.20 10.54
CA VAL A 371 17.40 10.93 9.86
C VAL A 371 17.65 11.19 8.38
N ASP A 372 16.80 11.97 7.70
CA ASP A 372 17.03 12.32 6.29
C ASP A 372 18.34 13.11 6.10
N GLN A 373 18.52 14.12 6.95
CA GLN A 373 19.58 15.12 6.81
C GLN A 373 20.98 14.65 7.24
N ASP A 374 21.12 13.39 7.64
CA ASP A 374 22.44 12.74 7.78
C ASP A 374 23.05 12.35 6.41
N GLY A 375 22.22 12.30 5.36
CA GLY A 375 22.62 11.99 3.99
C GLY A 375 23.07 10.55 3.75
N ILE A 376 22.68 9.60 4.61
CA ILE A 376 23.06 8.19 4.55
C ILE A 376 21.85 7.35 4.12
N ASP A 377 21.99 6.58 3.05
CA ASP A 377 21.00 5.59 2.63
C ASP A 377 20.99 4.37 3.55
N ALA A 378 19.80 4.00 4.02
CA ALA A 378 19.56 2.78 4.76
C ALA A 378 19.51 1.56 3.85
N ARG A 379 20.04 0.44 4.34
CA ARG A 379 19.92 -0.85 3.68
C ARG A 379 18.74 -1.63 4.23
N ARG A 380 18.15 -2.48 3.39
CA ARG A 380 17.16 -3.46 3.83
C ARG A 380 17.83 -4.55 4.67
N ILE A 381 17.32 -4.78 5.87
CA ILE A 381 17.77 -5.79 6.84
C ILE A 381 16.94 -7.07 6.71
N SER A 382 15.63 -6.93 6.47
CA SER A 382 14.73 -8.06 6.24
C SER A 382 13.65 -7.70 5.23
N ASP A 383 13.27 -8.70 4.44
CA ASP A 383 12.26 -8.64 3.38
C ASP A 383 11.24 -9.77 3.62
N GLY A 384 10.16 -9.46 4.31
CA GLY A 384 9.05 -10.38 4.55
C GLY A 384 7.80 -9.91 3.80
N ALA A 385 6.90 -10.85 3.49
CA ALA A 385 5.69 -10.58 2.71
C ALA A 385 4.87 -9.38 3.24
N ASP A 386 4.68 -9.32 4.56
CA ASP A 386 3.88 -8.29 5.23
C ASP A 386 4.71 -7.42 6.19
N SER A 387 6.05 -7.50 6.14
CA SER A 387 6.90 -6.65 6.96
C SER A 387 8.31 -6.50 6.42
N GLN A 388 8.83 -5.29 6.49
CA GLN A 388 10.20 -4.99 6.09
C GLN A 388 10.94 -4.21 7.19
N VAL A 389 12.26 -4.32 7.21
CA VAL A 389 13.11 -3.59 8.14
C VAL A 389 14.22 -2.91 7.35
N PHE A 390 14.39 -1.61 7.53
CA PHE A 390 15.47 -0.82 6.96
C PHE A 390 16.30 -0.19 8.06
N ALA A 391 17.62 -0.15 7.89
CA ALA A 391 18.49 0.48 8.88
C ALA A 391 19.77 1.06 8.28
N LYS A 392 20.29 2.07 8.98
CA LYS A 392 21.60 2.69 8.76
C LYS A 392 22.32 2.90 10.07
N ASN A 393 23.64 3.07 10.00
CA ASN A 393 24.48 3.41 11.14
C ASN A 393 24.95 4.85 11.00
N GLU A 394 24.74 5.65 12.05
CA GLU A 394 25.20 7.03 12.11
C GLU A 394 26.70 7.07 12.49
N PRO A 395 27.46 8.12 12.10
CA PRO A 395 28.89 8.24 12.41
C PRO A 395 29.22 8.25 13.91
N ASN A 396 28.25 8.56 14.77
CA ASN A 396 28.39 8.55 16.22
C ASN A 396 28.34 7.12 16.84
N GLY A 397 28.05 6.10 16.02
CA GLY A 397 27.94 4.70 16.44
C GLY A 397 26.52 4.23 16.77
N ASP A 398 25.51 5.08 16.58
CA ASP A 398 24.11 4.72 16.70
C ASP A 398 23.62 3.98 15.44
N ALA A 399 22.47 3.31 15.56
CA ALA A 399 21.73 2.81 14.40
C ALA A 399 20.35 3.46 14.35
N ILE A 400 19.91 3.86 13.16
CA ILE A 400 18.50 4.20 12.90
C ILE A 400 17.85 2.99 12.24
N VAL A 401 16.69 2.58 12.74
CA VAL A 401 15.94 1.43 12.22
C VAL A 401 14.46 1.77 12.10
N GLY A 402 13.89 1.49 10.92
CA GLY A 402 12.45 1.50 10.67
C GLY A 402 11.91 0.07 10.64
N LEU A 403 10.90 -0.20 11.47
CA LEU A 403 10.16 -1.46 11.51
C LEU A 403 8.82 -1.23 10.80
N PHE A 404 8.69 -1.75 9.57
CA PHE A 404 7.53 -1.48 8.72
C PHE A 404 6.58 -2.67 8.67
N ASN A 405 5.30 -2.41 8.85
CA ASN A 405 4.23 -3.36 8.53
C ASN A 405 3.70 -3.02 7.14
N THR A 406 3.95 -3.89 6.15
CA THR A 406 3.45 -3.70 4.79
C THR A 406 2.12 -4.41 4.54
N GLY A 407 1.62 -5.17 5.52
CA GLY A 407 0.36 -5.88 5.45
C GLY A 407 -0.84 -5.08 5.99
N SER A 408 -2.03 -5.62 5.76
CA SER A 408 -3.32 -4.98 6.07
C SER A 408 -3.84 -5.24 7.49
N THR A 409 -3.07 -5.95 8.33
CA THR A 409 -3.43 -6.25 9.71
C THR A 409 -2.30 -5.82 10.64
N PRO A 410 -2.62 -5.32 11.85
CA PRO A 410 -1.59 -4.98 12.83
C PRO A 410 -0.70 -6.19 13.14
N ARG A 411 0.59 -5.97 13.42
CA ARG A 411 1.53 -7.07 13.72
C ARG A 411 2.79 -6.60 14.45
N GLU A 412 3.40 -7.51 15.20
CA GLU A 412 4.75 -7.30 15.70
C GLU A 412 5.78 -7.37 14.55
N VAL A 413 6.64 -6.35 14.46
CA VAL A 413 7.82 -6.35 13.59
C VAL A 413 9.07 -6.26 14.47
N ALA A 414 10.10 -7.05 14.16
CA ALA A 414 11.27 -7.15 15.02
C ALA A 414 12.59 -7.38 14.28
N THR A 415 13.68 -6.94 14.89
CA THR A 415 15.07 -7.21 14.52
C THR A 415 15.94 -7.29 15.78
N THR A 416 17.27 -7.32 15.62
CA THR A 416 18.22 -7.34 16.74
C THR A 416 19.31 -6.32 16.56
N ALA A 417 19.85 -5.78 17.66
CA ALA A 417 21.00 -4.88 17.64
C ALA A 417 22.19 -5.46 16.85
N LYS A 418 22.39 -6.78 16.90
CA LYS A 418 23.39 -7.49 16.10
C LYS A 418 23.12 -7.39 14.59
N ALA A 419 21.87 -7.56 14.15
CA ALA A 419 21.50 -7.42 12.75
C ALA A 419 21.68 -5.98 12.24
N LEU A 420 21.50 -5.00 13.13
CA LEU A 420 21.80 -3.57 12.89
C LEU A 420 23.30 -3.24 12.87
N GLY A 421 24.18 -4.23 13.05
CA GLY A 421 25.63 -4.02 13.07
C GLY A 421 26.18 -3.36 14.34
N LEU A 422 25.36 -3.21 15.39
CA LEU A 422 25.80 -2.61 16.65
C LEU A 422 26.70 -3.56 17.44
N PRO A 423 27.67 -3.02 18.22
CA PRO A 423 28.49 -3.83 19.11
C PRO A 423 27.63 -4.50 20.17
N GLY A 424 28.12 -5.63 20.69
CA GLY A 424 27.49 -6.30 21.83
C GLY A 424 27.52 -5.39 23.07
N ALA A 425 26.36 -5.04 23.58
CA ALA A 425 26.16 -4.26 24.79
C ALA A 425 25.25 -5.01 25.76
N ARG A 426 25.27 -4.60 27.03
CA ARG A 426 24.34 -5.12 28.04
C ARG A 426 22.93 -4.59 27.78
N ASP A 427 22.86 -3.29 27.50
CA ASP A 427 21.62 -2.57 27.29
C ASP A 427 21.71 -1.74 26.00
N TYR A 428 20.57 -1.49 25.39
CA TYR A 428 20.43 -0.56 24.27
C TYR A 428 19.35 0.45 24.63
N ALA A 429 19.65 1.74 24.43
CA ALA A 429 18.63 2.79 24.52
C ALA A 429 17.92 2.89 23.16
N LEU A 430 16.60 2.76 23.16
CA LEU A 430 15.74 2.85 21.98
C LEU A 430 14.95 4.14 22.09
N THR A 431 15.24 5.12 21.25
CA THR A 431 14.48 6.37 21.20
C THR A 431 13.54 6.32 20.00
N ASP A 432 12.23 6.29 20.28
CA ASP A 432 11.18 6.48 19.29
C ASP A 432 11.26 7.93 18.76
N LEU A 433 11.50 8.07 17.45
CA LEU A 433 11.69 9.36 16.80
C LEU A 433 10.36 10.06 16.47
N TRP A 434 9.24 9.34 16.45
CA TRP A 434 7.91 9.92 16.30
C TRP A 434 7.31 10.33 17.64
N GLY A 435 7.45 9.50 18.68
CA GLY A 435 6.94 9.75 20.02
C GLY A 435 7.91 10.48 20.97
N HIS A 436 9.16 10.71 20.55
CA HIS A 436 10.23 11.35 21.33
C HIS A 436 10.48 10.70 22.71
N ARG A 437 10.28 9.38 22.80
CA ARG A 437 10.39 8.63 24.05
C ARG A 437 11.49 7.59 23.99
N THR A 438 12.29 7.51 25.05
CA THR A 438 13.33 6.49 25.19
C THR A 438 12.89 5.33 26.08
N THR A 439 13.03 4.11 25.57
CA THR A 439 12.93 2.84 26.30
C THR A 439 14.28 2.11 26.30
N GLU A 440 14.36 0.97 26.99
CA GLU A 440 15.56 0.13 27.02
C GLU A 440 15.29 -1.28 26.47
N SER A 441 16.30 -1.89 25.85
CA SER A 441 16.25 -3.25 25.29
C SER A 441 17.49 -4.07 25.66
N ALA A 442 17.29 -5.39 25.83
CA ALA A 442 18.36 -6.39 25.94
C ALA A 442 19.04 -6.73 24.60
N GLY A 443 18.65 -6.08 23.50
CA GLY A 443 19.18 -6.27 22.15
C GLY A 443 18.17 -6.79 21.13
N ARG A 444 16.95 -7.14 21.55
CA ARG A 444 15.80 -7.36 20.64
C ARG A 444 15.08 -6.03 20.43
N ILE A 445 14.99 -5.59 19.18
CA ILE A 445 14.32 -4.34 18.81
C ILE A 445 13.01 -4.74 18.16
N ALA A 446 11.89 -4.45 18.82
CA ALA A 446 10.58 -4.88 18.37
C ALA A 446 9.50 -3.87 18.76
N ALA A 447 8.46 -3.80 17.96
CA ALA A 447 7.27 -2.99 18.22
C ALA A 447 6.04 -3.65 17.57
N ASP A 448 4.87 -3.37 18.14
CA ASP A 448 3.58 -3.65 17.49
C ASP A 448 3.29 -2.52 16.52
N VAL A 449 3.16 -2.84 15.23
CA VAL A 449 3.09 -1.85 14.15
C VAL A 449 1.72 -1.93 13.48
N PRO A 450 0.96 -0.83 13.40
CA PRO A 450 -0.36 -0.83 12.78
C PRO A 450 -0.28 -1.18 11.28
N PRO A 451 -1.40 -1.58 10.63
CA PRO A 451 -1.44 -1.82 9.19
C PRO A 451 -0.79 -0.67 8.44
N HIS A 452 0.10 -0.99 7.51
CA HIS A 452 0.80 -0.01 6.68
C HIS A 452 1.67 1.01 7.45
N GLY A 453 1.86 0.81 8.76
CA GLY A 453 2.56 1.72 9.65
C GLY A 453 4.05 1.44 9.80
N VAL A 454 4.70 2.29 10.60
CA VAL A 454 6.12 2.21 10.91
C VAL A 454 6.39 2.60 12.37
N GLU A 455 7.36 1.92 12.97
CA GLU A 455 8.00 2.34 14.20
C GLU A 455 9.48 2.65 13.92
N LEU A 456 9.90 3.90 14.17
CA LEU A 456 11.22 4.43 13.79
C LEU A 456 12.05 4.73 15.05
N PHE A 457 13.14 4.00 15.24
CA PHE A 457 13.99 4.10 16.41
C PHE A 457 15.41 4.54 16.10
N ARG A 458 15.98 5.40 16.95
CA ARG A 458 17.44 5.50 17.15
C ARG A 458 17.86 4.56 18.28
N VAL A 459 18.83 3.69 17.99
CA VAL A 459 19.33 2.64 18.89
C VAL A 459 20.77 2.94 19.27
N HIS A 460 21.01 3.20 20.55
CA HIS A 460 22.33 3.50 21.09
C HIS A 460 22.82 2.36 22.02
N PRO A 461 23.99 1.74 21.75
CA PRO A 461 24.56 0.75 22.66
C PRO A 461 25.08 1.42 23.93
N THR A 462 24.62 0.98 25.11
CA THR A 462 25.04 1.55 26.39
C THR A 462 25.36 0.49 27.44
N ARG A 463 26.14 0.90 28.45
CA ARG A 463 26.42 0.07 29.64
C ARG A 463 25.37 0.24 30.73
N HIS A 464 24.67 1.38 30.73
CA HIS A 464 23.63 1.74 31.67
C HIS A 464 22.67 2.72 30.99
N VAL A 465 21.42 2.30 30.76
CA VAL A 465 20.36 3.22 30.35
C VAL A 465 19.94 4.07 31.57
N PRO A 466 19.59 5.37 31.41
CA PRO A 466 19.10 6.21 32.50
C PRO A 466 18.08 5.50 33.41
N GLY A 467 18.12 5.84 34.71
CA GLY A 467 17.23 5.36 35.77
C GLY A 467 15.76 5.20 35.35
N SER A 468 15.31 6.16 34.55
CA SER A 468 13.93 6.43 34.13
C SER A 468 13.48 5.77 32.83
N ALA A 469 14.36 5.13 32.05
CA ALA A 469 13.92 4.45 30.84
C ALA A 469 13.17 3.17 31.21
N ALA A 470 11.94 3.04 30.70
CA ALA A 470 11.14 1.84 30.90
C ALA A 470 11.66 0.71 29.98
N PRO A 471 11.57 -0.56 30.39
CA PRO A 471 11.72 -1.70 29.51
C PRO A 471 10.83 -1.56 28.28
N SER A 472 11.41 -1.77 27.10
CA SER A 472 10.65 -1.96 25.86
C SER A 472 9.82 -3.22 25.98
N VAL A 473 8.54 -3.13 25.65
CA VAL A 473 7.62 -4.27 25.64
C VAL A 473 6.85 -4.27 24.34
N THR A 474 6.38 -5.45 23.93
CA THR A 474 5.40 -5.62 22.84
C THR A 474 4.18 -6.36 23.38
N LEU A 475 3.01 -6.04 22.84
CA LEU A 475 1.72 -6.62 23.18
C LEU A 475 1.02 -7.10 21.92
N ALA A 476 1.41 -8.28 21.47
CA ALA A 476 0.81 -8.91 20.31
C ALA A 476 -0.56 -9.52 20.65
N LEU A 477 -1.52 -9.36 19.74
CA LEU A 477 -2.74 -10.17 19.71
C LEU A 477 -2.65 -11.18 18.57
N ASP A 478 -2.69 -12.45 18.94
CA ASP A 478 -2.85 -13.55 18.00
C ASP A 478 -4.33 -13.98 17.97
N TRP A 479 -4.90 -13.99 16.77
CA TRP A 479 -6.27 -14.43 16.54
C TRP A 479 -6.31 -15.28 15.27
N ALA A 480 -7.03 -16.40 15.33
CA ALA A 480 -7.26 -17.21 14.14
C ALA A 480 -8.47 -16.65 13.37
N PRO A 481 -8.35 -16.37 12.05
CA PRO A 481 -9.48 -16.07 11.21
C PRO A 481 -10.56 -17.13 11.41
N ALA A 482 -11.76 -16.64 11.56
CA ALA A 482 -12.94 -17.43 11.73
C ALA A 482 -13.11 -18.51 10.66
N ALA A 483 -13.28 -19.78 11.06
CA ALA A 483 -14.30 -20.58 10.40
C ALA A 483 -15.64 -19.84 10.58
N SER A 484 -16.36 -19.71 9.50
CA SER A 484 -17.47 -18.78 9.28
C SER A 484 -18.73 -19.06 10.14
N ASP A 485 -18.68 -20.07 11.03
CA ASP A 485 -19.78 -20.66 11.80
C ASP A 485 -19.72 -20.41 13.32
N SER A 486 -18.61 -19.92 13.85
CA SER A 486 -18.46 -19.85 15.32
C SER A 486 -19.05 -18.58 15.93
N THR A 487 -19.98 -18.75 16.87
CA THR A 487 -20.46 -17.70 17.80
C THR A 487 -19.39 -17.26 18.81
N THR A 488 -18.24 -17.94 18.80
CA THR A 488 -17.24 -17.92 19.87
C THR A 488 -15.84 -17.88 19.26
N ARG A 489 -14.97 -16.95 19.68
CA ARG A 489 -13.63 -16.79 19.11
C ARG A 489 -12.57 -16.88 20.18
N THR A 490 -11.48 -17.59 19.88
CA THR A 490 -10.31 -17.65 20.76
C THR A 490 -9.32 -16.55 20.35
N VAL A 491 -8.91 -15.74 21.31
CA VAL A 491 -7.91 -14.67 21.16
C VAL A 491 -6.78 -14.91 22.15
N THR A 492 -5.53 -14.81 21.73
CA THR A 492 -4.38 -14.90 22.63
C THR A 492 -3.60 -13.58 22.62
N ALA A 493 -3.57 -12.89 23.77
CA ALA A 493 -2.72 -11.73 23.97
C ALA A 493 -1.37 -12.15 24.58
N ALA A 494 -0.28 -11.55 24.11
CA ALA A 494 1.07 -11.85 24.57
C ALA A 494 1.86 -10.56 24.87
N LEU A 495 2.05 -10.26 26.15
CA LEU A 495 2.96 -9.19 26.58
C LEU A 495 4.38 -9.76 26.67
N SER A 496 5.30 -9.27 25.84
CA SER A 496 6.71 -9.69 25.82
C SER A 496 7.60 -8.58 26.38
N ASP A 497 8.53 -8.95 27.26
CA ASP A 497 9.55 -8.04 27.79
C ASP A 497 10.79 -8.07 26.88
N ASN A 498 11.05 -6.97 26.18
CA ASN A 498 12.24 -6.81 25.33
C ASN A 498 13.38 -6.09 26.07
N GLY A 499 13.14 -5.60 27.29
CA GLY A 499 14.11 -4.91 28.14
C GLY A 499 15.18 -5.82 28.71
N SER A 500 16.28 -5.24 29.17
CA SER A 500 17.37 -5.90 29.90
C SER A 500 17.04 -6.07 31.39
N HIS A 501 16.04 -5.34 31.88
CA HIS A 501 15.56 -5.42 33.25
C HIS A 501 14.15 -6.03 33.31
N PRO A 502 13.94 -7.08 34.13
CA PRO A 502 12.63 -7.69 34.29
C PRO A 502 11.56 -6.67 34.66
N VAL A 503 10.42 -6.72 33.98
CA VAL A 503 9.21 -6.02 34.41
C VAL A 503 8.51 -6.77 35.55
N THR A 504 7.81 -6.03 36.41
CA THR A 504 7.10 -6.59 37.57
C THR A 504 5.62 -6.24 37.55
N ASP A 505 4.82 -7.02 38.28
CA ASP A 505 3.35 -6.85 38.39
C ASP A 505 2.67 -6.68 37.02
N ALA A 506 3.12 -7.46 36.03
CA ALA A 506 2.54 -7.47 34.70
C ALA A 506 1.10 -8.02 34.75
N ALA A 507 0.17 -7.34 34.10
CA ALA A 507 -1.22 -7.74 33.97
C ALA A 507 -1.69 -7.51 32.53
N LEU A 508 -2.39 -8.50 31.98
CA LEU A 508 -3.04 -8.49 30.68
C LEU A 508 -4.55 -8.35 30.84
N GLU A 509 -5.17 -7.61 29.92
CA GLU A 509 -6.60 -7.48 29.79
C GLU A 509 -6.99 -7.48 28.31
N LEU A 510 -8.19 -7.98 28.00
CA LEU A 510 -8.81 -7.87 26.69
C LEU A 510 -10.13 -7.13 26.87
N THR A 511 -10.31 -6.05 26.11
CA THR A 511 -11.51 -5.23 26.10
C THR A 511 -12.26 -5.41 24.79
N GLY A 512 -13.58 -5.20 24.79
CA GLY A 512 -14.45 -5.37 23.63
C GLY A 512 -15.70 -4.49 23.75
N PRO A 513 -16.62 -4.54 22.77
CA PRO A 513 -17.81 -3.70 22.75
C PRO A 513 -18.79 -4.06 23.87
N ASP A 514 -19.74 -3.15 24.14
CA ASP A 514 -20.85 -3.42 25.03
C ASP A 514 -21.65 -4.66 24.58
N GLY A 515 -21.91 -5.58 25.51
CA GLY A 515 -22.64 -6.83 25.23
C GLY A 515 -21.79 -8.00 24.75
N ALA A 516 -20.49 -7.81 24.47
CA ALA A 516 -19.56 -8.91 24.30
C ALA A 516 -19.32 -9.65 25.63
N THR A 517 -19.19 -10.97 25.57
CA THR A 517 -18.74 -11.78 26.72
C THR A 517 -17.29 -12.18 26.49
N ILE A 518 -16.40 -11.86 27.44
CA ILE A 518 -14.98 -12.23 27.40
C ILE A 518 -14.70 -13.20 28.55
N THR A 519 -14.31 -14.43 28.21
CA THR A 519 -13.98 -15.49 29.17
C THR A 519 -12.49 -15.77 29.14
N THR A 520 -11.80 -15.65 30.27
CA THR A 520 -10.36 -15.90 30.39
C THR A 520 -10.08 -17.38 30.67
N HIS A 521 -9.12 -17.97 29.95
CA HIS A 521 -8.74 -19.39 30.06
C HIS A 521 -7.35 -19.64 30.64
N SER A 522 -6.51 -18.61 30.74
CA SER A 522 -5.14 -18.73 31.28
C SER A 522 -4.79 -17.56 32.21
N PRO A 523 -3.69 -17.65 32.98
CA PRO A 523 -3.29 -16.57 33.87
C PRO A 523 -3.06 -15.26 33.13
N THR A 524 -3.66 -14.18 33.63
CA THR A 524 -3.50 -12.83 33.08
C THR A 524 -2.50 -11.98 33.86
N LYS A 525 -1.83 -12.53 34.88
CA LYS A 525 -0.91 -11.78 35.73
C LYS A 525 0.40 -12.53 35.95
N ALA A 526 1.50 -11.80 35.95
CA ALA A 526 2.82 -12.30 36.34
C ALA A 526 3.50 -11.31 37.30
N ARG A 527 3.96 -11.80 38.45
CA ARG A 527 4.67 -10.97 39.43
C ARG A 527 6.02 -10.47 38.89
N VAL A 528 6.72 -11.32 38.14
CA VAL A 528 7.98 -11.00 37.48
C VAL A 528 7.92 -11.62 36.09
N LEU A 529 8.19 -10.81 35.07
CA LEU A 529 8.39 -11.24 33.70
C LEU A 529 9.83 -10.89 33.32
N GLY A 530 10.63 -11.89 32.96
CA GLY A 530 12.04 -11.68 32.65
C GLY A 530 12.28 -11.26 31.21
N ALA A 531 13.42 -10.61 30.97
CA ALA A 531 13.92 -10.25 29.65
C ALA A 531 13.81 -11.42 28.64
N GLY A 532 13.16 -11.19 27.51
CA GLY A 532 12.92 -12.18 26.45
C GLY A 532 11.80 -13.18 26.73
N HIS A 533 11.08 -13.05 27.84
CA HIS A 533 9.92 -13.89 28.16
C HIS A 533 8.62 -13.14 27.88
N ALA A 534 7.53 -13.90 27.70
CA ALA A 534 6.19 -13.35 27.48
C ALA A 534 5.18 -13.91 28.49
N LEU A 535 4.28 -13.04 28.97
CA LEU A 535 3.03 -13.42 29.63
C LEU A 535 1.98 -13.61 28.54
N ARG A 536 1.31 -14.78 28.51
CA ARG A 536 0.31 -15.11 27.50
C ARG A 536 -1.05 -15.40 28.13
N ALA A 537 -2.06 -14.62 27.72
CA ALA A 537 -3.44 -14.79 28.14
C ALA A 537 -4.31 -15.21 26.96
N THR A 538 -5.02 -16.33 27.11
CA THR A 538 -6.00 -16.80 26.12
C THR A 538 -7.40 -16.48 26.62
N TYR A 539 -8.19 -15.89 25.74
CA TYR A 539 -9.57 -15.47 25.96
C TYR A 539 -10.47 -16.15 24.94
N THR A 540 -11.71 -16.37 25.34
CA THR A 540 -12.80 -16.68 24.44
C THR A 540 -13.76 -15.49 24.43
N VAL A 541 -14.04 -14.94 23.26
CA VAL A 541 -15.00 -13.85 23.08
C VAL A 541 -16.25 -14.36 22.37
N THR A 542 -17.41 -13.95 22.85
CA THR A 542 -18.72 -14.26 22.24
C THR A 542 -19.45 -12.96 21.93
N LEU A 543 -19.92 -12.84 20.69
CA LEU A 543 -20.74 -11.73 20.23
C LEU A 543 -22.19 -12.21 20.02
N LYS A 544 -23.15 -11.32 20.26
CA LYS A 544 -24.53 -11.52 19.82
C LYS A 544 -24.66 -11.16 18.33
N PRO A 545 -25.69 -11.64 17.62
CA PRO A 545 -26.05 -11.08 16.31
C PRO A 545 -26.18 -9.54 16.38
N SER A 546 -25.86 -8.89 15.26
CA SER A 546 -25.94 -7.44 15.12
C SER A 546 -27.34 -7.01 14.67
N ASP A 547 -27.64 -5.71 14.78
CA ASP A 547 -28.79 -5.08 14.11
C ASP A 547 -28.45 -4.64 12.67
N GLU A 548 -27.20 -4.79 12.23
CA GLU A 548 -26.72 -4.49 10.87
C GLU A 548 -26.00 -5.71 10.26
N LEU A 549 -26.24 -5.99 8.97
CA LEU A 549 -25.52 -7.03 8.24
C LEU A 549 -24.04 -6.67 8.11
N PHE A 550 -23.18 -7.69 8.13
CA PHE A 550 -21.71 -7.61 8.08
C PHE A 550 -21.06 -6.66 9.11
N ALA A 551 -21.76 -6.32 10.18
CA ALA A 551 -21.17 -5.58 11.29
C ALA A 551 -20.03 -6.37 11.93
N ALA A 552 -19.02 -5.63 12.38
CA ALA A 552 -17.86 -6.14 13.11
C ALA A 552 -17.62 -5.31 14.36
N SER A 553 -17.07 -5.95 15.38
CA SER A 553 -16.76 -5.34 16.67
C SER A 553 -15.28 -5.41 16.99
N ALA A 554 -14.72 -4.30 17.45
CA ALA A 554 -13.32 -4.17 17.82
C ALA A 554 -13.04 -4.73 19.23
N PHE A 555 -11.94 -5.47 19.36
CA PHE A 555 -11.37 -5.92 20.63
C PHE A 555 -9.93 -5.47 20.72
N GLN A 556 -9.50 -4.97 21.89
CA GLN A 556 -8.15 -4.46 22.11
C GLN A 556 -7.53 -5.10 23.34
N ALA A 557 -6.29 -5.60 23.23
CA ALA A 557 -5.53 -6.00 24.40
C ALA A 557 -4.85 -4.80 25.01
N THR A 558 -4.88 -4.74 26.34
CA THR A 558 -4.11 -3.78 27.11
C THR A 558 -3.29 -4.52 28.15
N ALA A 559 -2.21 -3.89 28.58
CA ALA A 559 -1.40 -4.39 29.68
C ALA A 559 -0.96 -3.26 30.58
N SER A 560 -0.64 -3.62 31.82
CA SER A 560 0.08 -2.77 32.75
C SER A 560 1.27 -3.52 33.31
N TYR A 561 2.41 -2.85 33.48
CA TYR A 561 3.60 -3.42 34.09
C TYR A 561 4.35 -2.36 34.90
N ARG A 562 5.26 -2.77 35.77
CA ARG A 562 6.12 -1.87 36.54
C ARG A 562 7.58 -2.02 36.15
N ASP A 563 8.25 -0.89 35.99
CA ASP A 563 9.70 -0.85 35.80
C ASP A 563 10.46 -1.08 37.12
N ARG A 564 11.80 -1.05 37.05
CA ARG A 564 12.69 -1.22 38.22
C ARG A 564 12.49 -0.19 39.34
N SER A 565 11.96 1.00 39.02
CA SER A 565 11.65 2.05 40.00
C SER A 565 10.31 1.82 40.70
N GLY A 566 9.52 0.85 40.24
CA GLY A 566 8.16 0.60 40.67
C GLY A 566 7.13 1.47 39.96
N THR A 567 7.53 2.30 38.99
CA THR A 567 6.62 3.13 38.20
C THR A 567 5.79 2.25 37.28
N ALA A 568 4.47 2.44 37.28
CA ALA A 568 3.56 1.69 36.42
C ALA A 568 3.50 2.30 35.02
N HIS A 569 3.53 1.44 34.00
CA HIS A 569 3.47 1.79 32.60
C HIS A 569 2.32 1.02 31.93
N PRO A 570 1.52 1.68 31.09
CA PRO A 570 0.60 0.99 30.21
C PRO A 570 1.34 0.45 28.97
N ALA A 571 0.84 -0.65 28.42
CA ALA A 571 1.07 -1.04 27.04
C ALA A 571 -0.30 -1.26 26.39
N VAL A 572 -0.45 -0.79 25.16
CA VAL A 572 -1.66 -0.96 24.38
C VAL A 572 -1.27 -1.76 23.15
N GLY A 573 -1.94 -2.88 22.96
CA GLY A 573 -1.72 -3.73 21.81
C GLY A 573 -2.67 -3.37 20.70
N ASP A 574 -2.57 -4.17 19.64
CA ASP A 574 -3.38 -4.01 18.46
C ASP A 574 -4.88 -4.23 18.73
N THR A 575 -5.69 -3.68 17.82
CA THR A 575 -7.13 -3.93 17.78
C THR A 575 -7.44 -4.99 16.75
N VAL A 576 -8.25 -5.99 17.11
CA VAL A 576 -8.77 -6.98 16.17
C VAL A 576 -10.27 -6.78 16.00
N THR A 577 -10.79 -6.89 14.78
CA THR A 577 -12.22 -6.85 14.52
C THR A 577 -12.78 -8.26 14.39
N VAL A 578 -13.94 -8.48 15.01
CA VAL A 578 -14.63 -9.76 15.01
C VAL A 578 -16.03 -9.56 14.47
N ASN A 579 -16.36 -10.28 13.39
CA ASN A 579 -17.69 -10.25 12.79
C ASN A 579 -18.73 -10.85 13.74
N HIS A 580 -19.93 -10.28 13.73
CA HIS A 580 -21.06 -10.83 14.48
C HIS A 580 -21.52 -12.17 13.86
N PRO A 581 -21.88 -13.18 14.67
CA PRO A 581 -22.20 -14.50 14.16
C PRO A 581 -23.64 -14.59 13.63
N VAL A 582 -23.87 -15.57 12.76
CA VAL A 582 -25.22 -16.09 12.49
C VAL A 582 -25.65 -16.97 13.67
N ALA A 583 -26.85 -16.74 14.20
CA ALA A 583 -27.37 -17.48 15.34
C ALA A 583 -28.07 -18.79 14.95
N ALA A 584 -28.07 -19.73 15.90
CA ALA A 584 -28.90 -20.93 15.81
C ALA A 584 -30.39 -20.56 15.59
N PRO A 585 -31.15 -21.35 14.82
CA PRO A 585 -30.84 -22.70 14.34
C PRO A 585 -30.00 -22.78 13.04
N TYR A 586 -29.68 -21.64 12.42
CA TYR A 586 -28.89 -21.62 11.19
C TYR A 586 -27.45 -22.10 11.42
N ARG A 587 -26.88 -22.73 10.39
CA ARG A 587 -25.47 -23.07 10.27
C ARG A 587 -24.90 -22.44 9.01
N THR A 588 -23.58 -22.32 8.93
CA THR A 588 -22.92 -21.78 7.75
C THR A 588 -21.89 -22.77 7.21
N PHE A 589 -21.65 -22.70 5.91
CA PHE A 589 -20.62 -23.49 5.23
C PHE A 589 -20.15 -22.73 3.99
N ALA A 590 -18.87 -22.90 3.62
CA ALA A 590 -18.37 -22.41 2.35
C ALA A 590 -17.32 -23.37 1.77
N SER A 591 -17.39 -23.61 0.47
CA SER A 591 -16.34 -24.33 -0.28
C SER A 591 -15.28 -23.39 -0.87
N THR A 592 -15.45 -22.08 -0.63
CA THR A 592 -14.60 -20.98 -1.10
C THR A 592 -14.53 -19.88 -0.04
N THR A 593 -13.87 -18.76 -0.33
CA THR A 593 -13.83 -17.59 0.56
C THR A 593 -15.24 -17.01 0.70
N ALA A 594 -15.79 -17.06 1.91
CA ALA A 594 -17.08 -16.44 2.21
C ALA A 594 -17.16 -15.92 3.66
N SER A 595 -18.04 -14.96 3.87
CA SER A 595 -18.47 -14.47 5.18
C SER A 595 -19.99 -14.39 5.26
N PHE A 596 -20.52 -14.53 6.48
CA PHE A 596 -21.94 -14.63 6.74
C PHE A 596 -22.34 -13.63 7.82
N SER A 597 -23.56 -13.12 7.73
CA SER A 597 -24.09 -12.19 8.72
C SER A 597 -25.59 -12.37 8.95
N GLN A 598 -26.07 -11.89 10.09
CA GLN A 598 -27.48 -11.89 10.46
C GLN A 598 -27.84 -10.59 11.17
N SER A 599 -28.97 -9.99 10.77
CA SER A 599 -29.62 -8.86 11.44
C SER A 599 -31.12 -9.13 11.55
N GLY A 600 -31.60 -9.42 12.76
CA GLY A 600 -32.98 -9.86 12.97
C GLY A 600 -33.31 -11.10 12.11
N SER A 601 -34.27 -10.96 11.18
CA SER A 601 -34.64 -11.98 10.19
C SER A 601 -33.76 -11.96 8.93
N ARG A 602 -33.03 -10.87 8.68
CA ARG A 602 -32.19 -10.70 7.51
C ARG A 602 -30.92 -11.54 7.64
N LEU A 603 -30.50 -12.13 6.54
CA LEU A 603 -29.31 -12.97 6.42
C LEU A 603 -28.47 -12.47 5.24
N GLY A 604 -27.16 -12.32 5.45
CA GLY A 604 -26.23 -11.85 4.42
C GLY A 604 -25.18 -12.90 4.09
N ILE A 605 -24.91 -13.10 2.81
CA ILE A 605 -23.79 -13.93 2.32
C ILE A 605 -22.89 -13.08 1.44
N SER A 606 -21.62 -12.99 1.80
CA SER A 606 -20.58 -12.37 0.96
C SER A 606 -19.60 -13.47 0.56
N ALA A 607 -19.64 -13.89 -0.71
CA ALA A 607 -18.93 -15.08 -1.18
C ALA A 607 -18.18 -14.83 -2.51
N GLN A 608 -17.01 -15.43 -2.64
CA GLN A 608 -16.37 -15.65 -3.93
C GLN A 608 -16.91 -16.94 -4.57
N GLY A 609 -16.44 -17.26 -5.77
CA GLY A 609 -16.64 -18.57 -6.38
C GLY A 609 -16.68 -18.50 -7.90
N ALA A 610 -16.24 -19.56 -8.56
CA ALA A 610 -16.26 -19.67 -10.01
C ALA A 610 -17.65 -20.03 -10.55
N ASP A 611 -18.36 -20.98 -9.93
CA ASP A 611 -19.73 -21.36 -10.30
C ASP A 611 -20.33 -22.40 -9.30
N LEU A 612 -21.61 -22.75 -9.50
CA LEU A 612 -22.34 -23.89 -8.94
C LEU A 612 -22.59 -25.03 -9.95
N TYR A 613 -22.32 -24.82 -11.24
CA TYR A 613 -22.77 -25.68 -12.33
C TYR A 613 -21.63 -26.41 -13.04
N ASN A 614 -21.96 -27.51 -13.74
CA ASN A 614 -21.07 -28.26 -14.64
C ASN A 614 -19.77 -28.73 -13.96
N GLY A 615 -19.90 -29.26 -12.74
CA GLY A 615 -18.80 -29.84 -11.97
C GLY A 615 -17.98 -28.86 -11.13
N THR A 616 -18.33 -27.58 -11.12
CA THR A 616 -17.82 -26.59 -10.16
C THR A 616 -18.85 -26.40 -9.05
N ASN A 617 -18.43 -26.47 -7.78
CA ASN A 617 -19.29 -26.36 -6.61
C ASN A 617 -18.71 -25.36 -5.59
N GLU A 618 -18.56 -24.10 -6.00
CA GLU A 618 -17.94 -23.03 -5.21
C GLU A 618 -19.00 -22.04 -4.71
N TYR A 619 -19.30 -22.08 -3.40
CA TYR A 619 -20.36 -21.28 -2.79
C TYR A 619 -20.14 -20.98 -1.32
N GLY A 620 -20.83 -19.94 -0.85
CA GLY A 620 -21.17 -19.75 0.56
C GLY A 620 -22.64 -20.10 0.81
N THR A 621 -22.96 -20.66 1.98
CA THR A 621 -24.34 -20.96 2.38
C THR A 621 -24.64 -20.70 3.86
N ILE A 622 -25.86 -20.22 4.13
CA ILE A 622 -26.50 -20.22 5.46
C ILE A 622 -27.68 -21.20 5.39
N TYR A 623 -27.69 -22.25 6.20
CA TYR A 623 -28.58 -23.39 6.01
C TYR A 623 -29.18 -23.93 7.32
N LEU A 624 -30.28 -24.67 7.18
CA LEU A 624 -30.96 -25.43 8.21
C LEU A 624 -30.72 -26.92 7.97
N PRO A 625 -30.03 -27.62 8.88
CA PRO A 625 -29.72 -29.03 8.68
C PRO A 625 -30.97 -29.91 8.78
N GLY A 626 -31.20 -30.77 7.78
CA GLY A 626 -32.31 -31.72 7.75
C GLY A 626 -33.72 -31.10 7.71
N ALA A 627 -33.86 -29.82 7.37
CA ALA A 627 -35.15 -29.13 7.37
C ALA A 627 -36.01 -29.40 6.12
N GLU A 628 -35.41 -29.85 5.02
CA GLU A 628 -36.13 -30.14 3.77
C GLU A 628 -36.56 -31.61 3.74
N HIS A 629 -37.85 -31.86 3.54
CA HIS A 629 -38.46 -33.18 3.52
C HIS A 629 -39.66 -33.22 2.57
N ASP A 630 -40.26 -34.40 2.39
CA ASP A 630 -41.46 -34.53 1.58
C ASP A 630 -42.60 -33.60 2.09
N GLY A 631 -43.22 -32.84 1.18
CA GLY A 631 -44.20 -31.80 1.49
C GLY A 631 -43.61 -30.41 1.77
N SER A 632 -42.30 -30.29 1.95
CA SER A 632 -41.67 -29.00 2.29
C SER A 632 -41.92 -27.93 1.22
N THR A 633 -42.20 -26.72 1.70
CA THR A 633 -42.15 -25.50 0.92
C THR A 633 -41.13 -24.56 1.56
N THR A 634 -40.08 -24.25 0.80
CA THR A 634 -39.04 -23.31 1.20
C THR A 634 -39.20 -22.01 0.44
N THR A 635 -39.21 -20.87 1.14
CA THR A 635 -39.27 -19.54 0.53
C THR A 635 -38.17 -18.63 1.04
N VAL A 636 -37.72 -17.71 0.20
CA VAL A 636 -36.83 -16.61 0.59
C VAL A 636 -37.14 -15.36 -0.22
N LYS A 637 -36.93 -14.19 0.37
CA LYS A 637 -36.81 -12.92 -0.33
C LYS A 637 -35.34 -12.57 -0.53
N ILE A 638 -34.93 -12.30 -1.76
CA ILE A 638 -33.63 -11.72 -2.09
C ILE A 638 -33.83 -10.22 -2.19
N ASP A 639 -33.32 -9.47 -1.22
CA ASP A 639 -33.42 -8.01 -1.18
C ASP A 639 -32.48 -7.37 -2.20
N ALA A 640 -31.25 -7.87 -2.30
CA ALA A 640 -30.24 -7.41 -3.24
C ALA A 640 -29.20 -8.50 -3.51
N GLN A 641 -28.58 -8.44 -4.69
CA GLN A 641 -27.38 -9.22 -5.06
C GLN A 641 -26.42 -8.30 -5.81
N ALA A 642 -25.13 -8.41 -5.51
CA ALA A 642 -24.07 -7.74 -6.25
C ALA A 642 -23.98 -8.28 -7.69
N ASP A 643 -23.87 -7.38 -8.67
CA ASP A 643 -23.67 -7.71 -10.09
C ASP A 643 -22.17 -7.90 -10.38
N THR A 644 -21.57 -8.93 -9.78
CA THR A 644 -20.16 -9.26 -10.00
C THR A 644 -19.92 -9.92 -11.36
N ASP A 645 -20.92 -10.65 -11.84
CA ASP A 645 -21.01 -11.24 -13.18
C ASP A 645 -22.48 -11.51 -13.51
N VAL A 646 -22.82 -11.53 -14.80
CA VAL A 646 -24.19 -11.83 -15.27
C VAL A 646 -24.68 -13.23 -14.85
N TRP A 647 -23.79 -14.14 -14.49
CA TRP A 647 -24.05 -15.48 -13.97
C TRP A 647 -23.78 -15.65 -12.48
N ALA A 648 -23.55 -14.57 -11.72
CA ALA A 648 -23.59 -14.64 -10.26
C ALA A 648 -24.93 -15.24 -9.80
N LYS A 649 -24.92 -16.09 -8.77
CA LYS A 649 -26.12 -16.84 -8.34
C LYS A 649 -26.41 -16.59 -6.87
N ALA A 650 -27.67 -16.29 -6.57
CA ALA A 650 -28.22 -16.13 -5.24
C ALA A 650 -29.57 -16.84 -5.12
N GLY A 651 -29.79 -17.66 -4.09
CA GLY A 651 -31.11 -18.26 -3.88
C GLY A 651 -31.15 -19.43 -2.92
N ILE A 652 -32.05 -20.38 -3.18
CA ILE A 652 -32.26 -21.58 -2.35
C ILE A 652 -31.41 -22.73 -2.90
N MET A 653 -30.70 -23.42 -2.03
CA MET A 653 -29.96 -24.65 -2.32
C MET A 653 -30.42 -25.77 -1.39
N VAL A 654 -30.63 -26.97 -1.94
CA VAL A 654 -30.95 -28.20 -1.21
C VAL A 654 -29.92 -29.27 -1.56
N ARG A 655 -29.38 -29.96 -0.54
CA ARG A 655 -28.45 -31.09 -0.69
C ARG A 655 -28.66 -32.11 0.41
N ASN A 656 -28.33 -33.38 0.18
CA ASN A 656 -28.38 -34.40 1.25
C ASN A 656 -27.48 -34.03 2.45
N ASP A 657 -26.31 -33.47 2.15
CA ASP A 657 -25.40 -32.82 3.11
C ASP A 657 -24.78 -31.61 2.40
N ILE A 658 -25.17 -30.39 2.79
CA ILE A 658 -24.72 -29.18 2.08
C ILE A 658 -23.23 -28.85 2.32
N THR A 659 -22.58 -29.54 3.26
CA THR A 659 -21.16 -29.35 3.59
C THR A 659 -20.21 -30.23 2.77
N GLN A 660 -20.74 -31.19 2.01
CA GLN A 660 -19.95 -32.06 1.12
C GLN A 660 -19.98 -31.52 -0.32
N SER A 661 -19.24 -30.43 -0.57
CA SER A 661 -19.32 -29.66 -1.83
C SER A 661 -19.18 -30.49 -3.10
N ASP A 662 -18.29 -31.49 -3.10
CA ASP A 662 -17.89 -32.21 -4.31
C ASP A 662 -18.67 -33.50 -4.58
N THR A 663 -19.37 -34.02 -3.57
CA THR A 663 -19.86 -35.42 -3.58
C THR A 663 -21.29 -35.58 -3.08
N SER A 664 -21.92 -34.53 -2.54
CA SER A 664 -23.26 -34.62 -1.96
C SER A 664 -24.35 -34.73 -3.03
N PRO A 665 -25.09 -35.85 -3.11
CA PRO A 665 -26.19 -36.02 -4.04
C PRO A 665 -27.48 -35.38 -3.51
N GLY A 666 -28.58 -35.53 -4.26
CA GLY A 666 -29.85 -34.90 -3.90
C GLY A 666 -29.85 -33.39 -4.15
N TYR A 667 -29.12 -32.93 -5.16
CA TYR A 667 -28.76 -31.53 -5.30
C TYR A 667 -29.73 -30.78 -6.25
N VAL A 668 -30.33 -29.71 -5.74
CA VAL A 668 -31.10 -28.73 -6.51
C VAL A 668 -30.82 -27.31 -6.02
N ALA A 669 -30.76 -26.35 -6.93
CA ALA A 669 -30.63 -24.94 -6.63
C ALA A 669 -31.64 -24.11 -7.42
N LEU A 670 -32.45 -23.32 -6.72
CA LEU A 670 -33.34 -22.31 -7.31
C LEU A 670 -32.71 -20.94 -7.05
N VAL A 671 -32.20 -20.28 -8.08
CA VAL A 671 -31.37 -19.07 -7.95
C VAL A 671 -31.79 -17.95 -8.90
N ALA A 672 -31.52 -16.72 -8.50
CA ALA A 672 -31.60 -15.53 -9.34
C ALA A 672 -30.20 -15.11 -9.80
N THR A 673 -30.10 -14.66 -11.05
CA THR A 673 -28.86 -14.18 -11.66
C THR A 673 -29.02 -12.75 -12.18
N PRO A 674 -27.99 -11.88 -12.12
CA PRO A 674 -28.11 -10.51 -12.59
C PRO A 674 -28.48 -10.40 -14.08
N GLY A 675 -27.98 -11.29 -14.94
CA GLY A 675 -28.16 -11.21 -16.39
C GLY A 675 -28.98 -12.34 -17.03
N ASN A 676 -29.26 -13.45 -16.35
CA ASN A 676 -29.84 -14.65 -16.96
C ASN A 676 -31.16 -15.10 -16.33
N GLY A 677 -31.77 -14.27 -15.48
CA GLY A 677 -33.09 -14.51 -14.92
C GLY A 677 -33.08 -15.46 -13.72
N TYR A 678 -34.17 -16.21 -13.57
CA TYR A 678 -34.40 -17.18 -12.50
C TYR A 678 -34.13 -18.59 -13.02
N LEU A 679 -33.25 -19.31 -12.35
CA LEU A 679 -32.75 -20.62 -12.75
C LEU A 679 -33.19 -21.68 -11.75
N LEU A 680 -33.56 -22.85 -12.28
CA LEU A 680 -33.69 -24.08 -11.51
C LEU A 680 -32.64 -25.07 -12.03
N ASP A 681 -31.58 -25.23 -11.26
CA ASP A 681 -30.47 -26.13 -11.55
C ASP A 681 -30.66 -27.42 -10.74
N TRP A 682 -30.38 -28.59 -11.34
CA TRP A 682 -30.44 -29.86 -10.61
C TRP A 682 -29.38 -30.87 -11.06
N ASP A 683 -29.11 -31.81 -10.16
CA ASP A 683 -28.31 -33.01 -10.38
C ASP A 683 -29.20 -34.11 -10.96
N SER A 684 -29.10 -34.32 -12.28
CA SER A 684 -30.01 -35.22 -13.01
C SER A 684 -29.61 -36.69 -12.95
N ASP A 685 -28.34 -36.99 -12.70
CA ASP A 685 -27.80 -38.36 -12.66
C ASP A 685 -27.45 -38.85 -11.25
N GLY A 686 -27.46 -37.94 -10.26
CA GLY A 686 -27.24 -38.23 -8.86
C GLY A 686 -25.77 -38.29 -8.45
N ASP A 687 -24.84 -37.74 -9.24
CA ASP A 687 -23.40 -37.75 -8.97
C ASP A 687 -22.94 -36.65 -7.99
N GLY A 688 -23.85 -35.77 -7.58
CA GLY A 688 -23.58 -34.65 -6.67
C GLY A 688 -23.18 -33.35 -7.37
N LYS A 689 -23.41 -33.21 -8.68
CA LYS A 689 -23.14 -32.00 -9.45
C LYS A 689 -24.38 -31.53 -10.20
N LEU A 690 -24.57 -30.21 -10.26
CA LEU A 690 -25.60 -29.62 -11.11
C LEU A 690 -25.16 -29.75 -12.58
N ASP A 691 -25.97 -30.45 -13.36
CA ASP A 691 -25.68 -30.78 -14.77
C ASP A 691 -26.84 -30.49 -15.72
N SER A 692 -27.97 -30.05 -15.15
CA SER A 692 -29.19 -29.70 -15.85
C SER A 692 -29.78 -28.42 -15.29
N GLN A 693 -30.38 -27.61 -16.16
CA GLN A 693 -30.88 -26.28 -15.83
C GLN A 693 -32.10 -25.91 -16.67
N ASP A 694 -33.08 -25.29 -16.02
CA ASP A 694 -34.14 -24.50 -16.65
C ASP A 694 -33.99 -23.04 -16.24
N SER A 695 -34.34 -22.10 -17.12
CA SER A 695 -34.29 -20.67 -16.81
C SER A 695 -35.47 -19.90 -17.41
N VAL A 696 -35.93 -18.87 -16.70
CA VAL A 696 -37.03 -18.00 -17.12
C VAL A 696 -36.86 -16.55 -16.67
N GLY A 697 -37.46 -15.64 -17.44
CA GLY A 697 -37.65 -14.25 -17.03
C GLY A 697 -36.36 -13.43 -16.90
N THR A 698 -36.46 -12.35 -16.13
CA THR A 698 -35.35 -11.45 -15.82
C THR A 698 -35.41 -11.16 -14.33
N ALA A 699 -34.28 -11.33 -13.63
CA ALA A 699 -34.25 -11.13 -12.19
C ALA A 699 -34.40 -9.64 -11.88
N VAL A 700 -35.20 -9.34 -10.86
CA VAL A 700 -35.32 -8.01 -10.26
C VAL A 700 -35.13 -8.12 -8.76
N TYR A 701 -34.75 -7.03 -8.11
CA TYR A 701 -34.52 -6.96 -6.67
C TYR A 701 -35.36 -5.84 -6.04
N PRO A 702 -36.10 -6.10 -4.96
CA PRO A 702 -36.25 -7.42 -4.33
C PRO A 702 -37.02 -8.42 -5.20
N SER A 703 -36.75 -9.71 -5.02
CA SER A 703 -37.58 -10.80 -5.56
C SER A 703 -37.69 -11.96 -4.58
N TRP A 704 -38.65 -12.86 -4.80
CA TRP A 704 -38.91 -14.00 -3.94
C TRP A 704 -38.75 -15.29 -4.71
N LEU A 705 -38.15 -16.28 -4.06
CA LEU A 705 -38.03 -17.65 -4.57
C LEU A 705 -38.82 -18.59 -3.68
N LYS A 706 -39.42 -19.61 -4.30
CA LYS A 706 -40.15 -20.67 -3.60
C LYS A 706 -39.85 -22.01 -4.24
N LEU A 707 -39.39 -22.96 -3.43
CA LEU A 707 -39.13 -24.33 -3.83
C LEU A 707 -40.12 -25.24 -3.09
N VAL A 708 -40.87 -26.07 -3.84
CA VAL A 708 -41.86 -27.00 -3.29
C VAL A 708 -41.42 -28.42 -3.61
N ARG A 709 -41.44 -29.31 -2.61
CA ARG A 709 -41.03 -30.71 -2.73
C ARG A 709 -42.19 -31.68 -2.58
N ASP A 710 -42.27 -32.64 -3.50
CA ASP A 710 -43.18 -33.79 -3.48
C ASP A 710 -42.40 -35.07 -3.84
N GLY A 711 -42.05 -35.85 -2.82
CA GLY A 711 -41.15 -36.99 -2.90
C GLY A 711 -39.74 -36.61 -3.37
N THR A 712 -39.40 -37.02 -4.59
CA THR A 712 -38.16 -36.66 -5.29
C THR A 712 -38.36 -35.53 -6.30
N THR A 713 -39.59 -35.00 -6.42
CA THR A 713 -39.95 -33.95 -7.36
C THR A 713 -39.81 -32.58 -6.70
N TYR A 714 -39.18 -31.65 -7.40
CA TYR A 714 -39.01 -30.26 -6.95
C TYR A 714 -39.64 -29.32 -7.97
N SER A 715 -40.45 -28.37 -7.51
CA SER A 715 -41.02 -27.30 -8.33
C SER A 715 -40.52 -25.95 -7.85
N GLY A 716 -39.80 -25.24 -8.72
CA GLY A 716 -39.24 -23.92 -8.44
C GLY A 716 -40.13 -22.81 -8.97
N TYR A 717 -40.34 -21.76 -8.16
CA TYR A 717 -41.14 -20.60 -8.51
C TYR A 717 -40.41 -19.31 -8.13
N TYR A 718 -40.68 -18.24 -8.88
CA TYR A 718 -40.26 -16.89 -8.52
C TYR A 718 -41.46 -15.93 -8.41
N SER A 719 -41.26 -14.82 -7.71
CA SER A 719 -42.19 -13.69 -7.64
C SER A 719 -41.43 -12.38 -7.60
N THR A 720 -41.98 -11.33 -8.22
CA THR A 720 -41.42 -9.97 -8.19
C THR A 720 -42.22 -9.03 -7.29
N ASP A 721 -43.32 -9.50 -6.70
CA ASP A 721 -44.21 -8.71 -5.84
C ASP A 721 -44.52 -9.42 -4.49
N GLY A 722 -43.98 -10.63 -4.28
CA GLY A 722 -44.18 -11.46 -3.10
C GLY A 722 -45.53 -12.20 -3.04
N SER A 723 -46.38 -12.06 -4.05
CA SER A 723 -47.77 -12.57 -4.07
C SER A 723 -48.10 -13.41 -5.31
N THR A 724 -47.62 -12.98 -6.48
CA THR A 724 -47.83 -13.63 -7.78
C THR A 724 -46.66 -14.55 -8.08
N TRP A 725 -46.92 -15.86 -8.15
CA TRP A 725 -45.88 -16.86 -8.35
C TRP A 725 -45.87 -17.39 -9.79
N HIS A 726 -44.69 -17.38 -10.40
CA HIS A 726 -44.43 -17.89 -11.74
C HIS A 726 -43.55 -19.14 -11.65
N LEU A 727 -43.90 -20.19 -12.39
CA LEU A 727 -43.14 -21.43 -12.43
C LEU A 727 -41.83 -21.21 -13.22
N VAL A 728 -40.71 -21.63 -12.63
CA VAL A 728 -39.41 -21.76 -13.31
C VAL A 728 -39.33 -23.12 -13.98
N GLY A 729 -39.58 -24.19 -13.21
CA GLY A 729 -39.56 -25.56 -13.70
C GLY A 729 -40.04 -26.56 -12.65
N THR A 730 -40.31 -27.79 -13.10
CA THR A 730 -40.62 -28.95 -12.24
C THR A 730 -39.72 -30.11 -12.66
N ILE A 731 -38.87 -30.57 -11.75
CA ILE A 731 -37.80 -31.53 -12.00
C ILE A 731 -37.85 -32.69 -11.01
N SER A 732 -37.18 -33.79 -11.32
CA SER A 732 -37.04 -34.94 -10.40
C SER A 732 -35.56 -35.14 -10.07
N VAL A 733 -35.24 -35.21 -8.77
CA VAL A 733 -33.88 -35.44 -8.26
C VAL A 733 -33.80 -36.88 -7.74
N PRO A 734 -33.22 -37.83 -8.50
CA PRO A 734 -33.34 -39.26 -8.23
C PRO A 734 -32.68 -39.71 -6.91
N THR A 735 -31.74 -38.93 -6.37
CA THR A 735 -30.94 -39.26 -5.18
C THR A 735 -31.29 -38.40 -3.96
N ALA A 736 -32.43 -37.70 -3.99
CA ALA A 736 -32.96 -36.93 -2.87
C ALA A 736 -33.26 -37.84 -1.65
N ALA A 737 -32.59 -37.60 -0.53
CA ALA A 737 -32.82 -38.34 0.72
C ALA A 737 -34.14 -37.95 1.39
N ALA A 738 -34.64 -38.77 2.32
CA ALA A 738 -35.90 -38.52 3.02
C ALA A 738 -35.93 -37.17 3.76
N THR A 739 -34.77 -36.74 4.26
CA THR A 739 -34.52 -35.41 4.82
C THR A 739 -33.22 -34.88 4.23
N GLN A 740 -33.18 -33.59 3.92
CA GLN A 740 -32.05 -32.90 3.30
C GLN A 740 -31.78 -31.57 4.01
N ASP A 741 -30.57 -31.06 3.85
CA ASP A 741 -30.23 -29.71 4.24
C ASP A 741 -30.80 -28.73 3.22
N VAL A 742 -31.32 -27.60 3.69
CA VAL A 742 -31.78 -26.49 2.84
C VAL A 742 -31.23 -25.18 3.34
N GLY A 743 -30.75 -24.35 2.43
CA GLY A 743 -30.13 -23.09 2.77
C GLY A 743 -30.22 -22.06 1.67
N LEU A 744 -29.76 -20.87 2.05
CA LEU A 744 -29.46 -19.76 1.18
C LEU A 744 -28.08 -19.97 0.58
N THR A 745 -27.89 -19.69 -0.70
CA THR A 745 -26.60 -19.84 -1.38
C THR A 745 -26.22 -18.57 -2.14
N ALA A 746 -24.91 -18.30 -2.20
CA ALA A 746 -24.33 -17.27 -3.07
C ALA A 746 -23.02 -17.74 -3.71
N THR A 747 -22.79 -17.34 -4.96
CA THR A 747 -21.50 -17.40 -5.65
C THR A 747 -21.32 -16.19 -6.58
N SER A 748 -20.13 -15.62 -6.62
CA SER A 748 -19.86 -14.39 -7.40
C SER A 748 -19.67 -14.65 -8.89
N HIS A 749 -19.47 -15.90 -9.29
CA HIS A 749 -19.11 -16.31 -10.64
C HIS A 749 -17.86 -15.56 -11.19
N ALA A 750 -16.99 -15.16 -10.27
CA ALA A 750 -15.74 -14.46 -10.55
C ALA A 750 -14.72 -14.83 -9.46
N ALA A 751 -13.86 -15.81 -9.74
CA ALA A 751 -12.83 -16.24 -8.80
C ALA A 751 -11.96 -15.05 -8.36
N GLY A 752 -11.81 -14.86 -7.05
CA GLY A 752 -11.07 -13.73 -6.48
C GLY A 752 -11.88 -12.44 -6.30
N THR A 753 -13.12 -12.36 -6.82
CA THR A 753 -14.05 -11.24 -6.58
C THR A 753 -15.16 -11.69 -5.64
N THR A 754 -15.43 -10.91 -4.61
CA THR A 754 -16.49 -11.23 -3.63
C THR A 754 -17.79 -10.53 -4.01
N GLY A 755 -18.89 -11.28 -4.08
CA GLY A 755 -20.24 -10.76 -4.28
C GLY A 755 -21.07 -10.84 -3.00
N GLU A 756 -21.76 -9.76 -2.66
CA GLU A 756 -22.64 -9.68 -1.49
C GLU A 756 -24.10 -9.91 -1.88
N VAL A 757 -24.82 -10.65 -1.05
CA VAL A 757 -26.23 -10.97 -1.22
C VAL A 757 -26.97 -10.81 0.10
N ASP A 758 -28.06 -10.05 0.04
CA ASP A 758 -28.96 -9.78 1.16
C ASP A 758 -30.25 -10.58 0.99
N PHE A 759 -30.55 -11.39 2.01
CA PHE A 759 -31.76 -12.19 2.09
C PHE A 759 -32.63 -11.76 3.27
N ASP A 760 -33.93 -11.98 3.14
CA ASP A 760 -34.91 -11.84 4.22
C ASP A 760 -35.99 -12.92 4.08
N ASP A 761 -36.83 -13.07 5.10
CA ASP A 761 -37.99 -13.98 5.09
C ASP A 761 -37.66 -15.44 4.67
N PHE A 762 -36.48 -15.96 5.03
CA PHE A 762 -36.12 -17.35 4.79
C PHE A 762 -36.93 -18.28 5.69
N THR A 763 -37.77 -19.13 5.10
CA THR A 763 -38.60 -20.10 5.83
C THR A 763 -38.70 -21.42 5.09
N THR A 764 -38.80 -22.52 5.85
CA THR A 764 -39.14 -23.86 5.35
C THR A 764 -40.30 -24.39 6.18
N THR A 765 -41.42 -24.72 5.54
CA THR A 765 -42.63 -25.21 6.21
C THR A 765 -43.09 -26.56 5.64
N PRO A 766 -43.70 -27.44 6.44
CA PRO A 766 -44.30 -28.70 5.96
C PRO A 766 -45.50 -28.54 5.02
#